data_AF-A0A0M6ZMX5-F1
#
_entry.id   AF-A0A0M6ZMX5-F1
#
_cell.length_a   1.000
_cell.length_b   1.000
_cell.length_c   1.000
_cell.angle_alpha   90.00
_cell.angle_beta   90.00
_cell.angle_gamma   90.00
#
_symmetry.space_group_name_H-M   'P 1'
#
loop_
_entity.id
_entity.type
_entity.pdbx_description
1 polymer ?
#
loop_
_entity_poly.entity_id
_entity_poly.type
_entity_poly.pdbx_seq_one_letter_code
_entity_poly.pdbx_strand_id
1 'polypeptide(L)'
;MKSVFQSQLEELQTVEELLDNEKYIVAETPFTASEGLEGASPETIGSASLEEAVDRIRTGKADLGAPTYTEAIVMRTGFPSLLVQNGTFEDPKLDHWKKVLLPRRDLINNAIANVGRVDLVNDPNAKWIGTGWRVNEDTFVTNRHVAEYFSRRIRGGWDVAPGIKVYMDLKEEHQSDEQLELLVSSILHIEPTGLPDVAIMRVKSSALSGMADPISLQLDGQRPETIGVIGYPAKAVRDNPVDAMDRYFGDIYNVKRFAPGRIMDEDHSSSVFTHNATTLGGNSGSVIIDVETGCAAGLHFAGSALTQNYAVKIGTVADVLRRRSVYFTTCSEMDGSGGNSGSGKGGGSSSEDAGRFGDREGYQPDFLGRGSLRVPLPELNSMQMRKLARTDAGESELKYRHFSVVMNGERQLAFYAAANIDGNELRRPRRIKSFKLDPRLAEGKQAGEDLYFDNDLDRGHLIRRLDPCWGTKSQADEANRDSMFFPNIAPQHKKLNQKIWLRLEEHILDRVDEVDAKISVFVGCLFDDGDPVQKPSGVKVPMGFWKVVASIGRSQRGRSSRRVLQAQAFLLFQGHLVKPGDLELVFGQGFEEHQVTIEELERLTGLDFGSLRDADTFAVTQEMRVEHKERLETTTGLITDTSDHIKPLGSVEDVI
;
A
#
# COMPACT_ATOMS: atom_id res chain seq x y z
N MET A 1 -0.48 4.16 6.68
CA MET A 1 -0.54 4.62 5.28
C MET A 1 -1.83 5.37 5.09
N LYS A 2 -1.76 6.70 5.03
CA LYS A 2 -2.84 7.49 4.41
C LYS A 2 -2.71 7.28 2.89
N SER A 3 -3.81 7.23 2.14
CA SER A 3 -3.72 7.40 0.68
C SER A 3 -3.40 8.85 0.34
N VAL A 4 -2.93 9.14 -0.88
CA VAL A 4 -2.66 10.55 -1.24
C VAL A 4 -3.94 11.40 -1.15
N PHE A 5 -5.07 10.83 -1.56
CA PHE A 5 -6.39 11.45 -1.47
C PHE A 5 -6.76 11.80 -0.01
N GLN A 6 -6.49 10.91 0.95
CA GLN A 6 -6.67 11.20 2.38
C GLN A 6 -5.72 12.29 2.88
N SER A 7 -4.50 12.39 2.34
CA SER A 7 -3.56 13.47 2.67
C SER A 7 -3.99 14.84 2.16
N GLN A 8 -4.91 14.92 1.18
CA GLN A 8 -5.46 16.18 0.67
C GLN A 8 -6.67 16.67 1.45
N LEU A 9 -7.56 15.77 1.87
CA LEU A 9 -8.74 16.12 2.68
C LEU A 9 -8.37 16.77 4.03
N GLU A 10 -7.16 16.54 4.53
CA GLU A 10 -6.63 17.19 5.73
C GLU A 10 -6.03 18.59 5.47
N GLU A 11 -5.82 18.97 4.21
CA GLU A 11 -5.22 20.24 3.79
C GLU A 11 -6.31 21.24 3.35
N LEU A 12 -7.20 21.56 4.29
CA LEU A 12 -8.38 22.41 4.08
C LEU A 12 -8.06 23.68 3.27
N GLN A 13 -6.94 24.36 3.53
CA GLN A 13 -6.57 25.58 2.80
C GLN A 13 -6.20 25.35 1.33
N THR A 14 -5.49 24.27 0.98
CA THR A 14 -5.17 23.96 -0.43
C THR A 14 -6.43 23.49 -1.16
N VAL A 15 -7.32 22.78 -0.49
CA VAL A 15 -8.62 22.36 -1.03
C VAL A 15 -9.58 23.56 -1.18
N GLU A 16 -9.63 24.48 -0.22
CA GLU A 16 -10.39 25.73 -0.28
C GLU A 16 -9.86 26.66 -1.39
N GLU A 17 -8.53 26.88 -1.47
CA GLU A 17 -7.91 27.66 -2.57
C GLU A 17 -8.17 26.98 -3.94
N LEU A 18 -8.28 25.65 -4.03
CA LEU A 18 -8.68 24.97 -5.27
C LEU A 18 -10.18 25.16 -5.59
N LEU A 19 -11.07 25.03 -4.61
CA LEU A 19 -12.53 25.18 -4.79
C LEU A 19 -12.93 26.63 -5.12
N ASP A 20 -12.20 27.62 -4.61
CA ASP A 20 -12.37 29.03 -5.01
C ASP A 20 -11.72 29.34 -6.37
N ASN A 21 -10.62 28.67 -6.74
CA ASN A 21 -10.06 28.77 -8.09
C ASN A 21 -10.86 28.01 -9.17
N GLU A 22 -11.60 26.94 -8.84
CA GLU A 22 -12.50 26.27 -9.80
C GLU A 22 -13.56 27.23 -10.37
N LYS A 23 -14.02 28.19 -9.57
CA LYS A 23 -14.93 29.27 -10.03
C LYS A 23 -14.30 30.17 -11.11
N TYR A 24 -12.97 30.25 -11.17
CA TYR A 24 -12.23 30.98 -12.20
C TYR A 24 -11.80 30.08 -13.37
N ILE A 25 -11.38 28.84 -13.12
CA ILE A 25 -10.91 27.91 -14.16
C ILE A 25 -12.04 27.49 -15.10
N VAL A 26 -13.27 27.32 -14.58
CA VAL A 26 -14.47 27.01 -15.39
C VAL A 26 -14.91 28.20 -16.26
N ALA A 27 -14.38 29.41 -16.05
CA ALA A 27 -14.75 30.61 -16.79
C ALA A 27 -13.91 30.88 -18.06
N GLU A 28 -12.74 30.23 -18.23
CA GLU A 28 -11.78 30.59 -19.32
C GLU A 28 -11.53 29.51 -20.39
N THR A 29 -12.22 28.37 -20.38
CA THR A 29 -12.12 27.39 -21.49
C THR A 29 -13.44 27.23 -22.26
N PRO A 30 -13.60 27.87 -23.43
CA PRO A 30 -14.75 27.63 -24.30
C PRO A 30 -14.64 26.26 -24.97
N PHE A 31 -15.61 25.39 -24.70
CA PHE A 31 -15.82 24.17 -25.48
C PHE A 31 -16.23 24.56 -26.92
N THR A 32 -15.31 24.46 -27.88
CA THR A 32 -15.63 24.58 -29.31
C THR A 32 -15.80 23.21 -29.95
N ALA A 33 -16.91 23.05 -30.67
CA ALA A 33 -17.28 21.81 -31.35
C ALA A 33 -16.56 21.63 -32.70
N SER A 34 -16.73 20.45 -33.28
CA SER A 34 -15.99 19.86 -34.41
C SER A 34 -16.08 20.54 -35.79
N GLU A 35 -14.91 20.71 -36.43
CA GLU A 35 -14.59 20.52 -37.86
C GLU A 35 -13.09 20.08 -37.94
N GLY A 36 -12.51 19.46 -38.98
CA GLY A 36 -13.04 18.88 -40.22
C GLY A 36 -11.89 18.54 -41.22
N LEU A 37 -12.03 17.46 -42.02
CA LEU A 37 -11.16 17.02 -43.15
C LEU A 37 -9.72 16.55 -42.77
N GLU A 38 -9.31 15.28 -42.93
CA GLU A 38 -9.12 14.44 -44.15
C GLU A 38 -7.86 14.77 -44.99
N GLY A 39 -7.04 13.74 -45.32
CA GLY A 39 -6.10 13.88 -46.44
C GLY A 39 -4.74 13.15 -46.49
N ALA A 40 -4.51 12.01 -45.81
CA ALA A 40 -3.35 11.14 -46.15
C ALA A 40 -3.56 9.68 -45.73
N SER A 41 -3.33 8.74 -46.65
CA SER A 41 -3.40 7.29 -46.43
C SER A 41 -2.44 6.56 -47.40
N PRO A 42 -2.13 5.28 -47.22
CA PRO A 42 -1.24 4.84 -46.14
C PRO A 42 -0.12 3.91 -46.66
N GLU A 43 1.10 3.96 -46.10
CA GLU A 43 1.95 2.74 -46.03
C GLU A 43 3.18 2.87 -45.09
N THR A 44 3.33 1.86 -44.24
CA THR A 44 4.59 1.35 -43.66
C THR A 44 5.44 2.24 -42.74
N ILE A 45 4.89 2.67 -41.59
CA ILE A 45 5.66 2.74 -40.33
C ILE A 45 4.86 2.00 -39.26
N GLY A 46 5.32 0.80 -38.88
CA GLY A 46 4.62 -0.08 -37.95
C GLY A 46 4.69 0.42 -36.50
N SER A 47 3.53 0.71 -35.90
CA SER A 47 3.40 0.99 -34.47
C SER A 47 3.30 -0.32 -33.68
N ALA A 48 4.21 -0.54 -32.73
CA ALA A 48 4.21 -1.76 -31.92
C ALA A 48 3.04 -1.75 -30.91
N SER A 49 2.07 -2.65 -31.10
CA SER A 49 0.89 -2.75 -30.24
C SER A 49 1.18 -3.37 -28.87
N LEU A 50 0.16 -3.40 -28.01
CA LEU A 50 0.25 -4.07 -26.71
C LEU A 50 0.45 -5.59 -26.89
N GLU A 51 -0.15 -6.21 -27.91
CA GLU A 51 0.07 -7.63 -28.21
C GLU A 51 1.53 -7.94 -28.59
N GLU A 52 2.22 -7.10 -29.37
CA GLU A 52 3.64 -7.36 -29.70
C GLU A 52 4.56 -7.32 -28.48
N ALA A 53 4.23 -6.50 -27.47
CA ALA A 53 4.94 -6.50 -26.19
C ALA A 53 4.66 -7.78 -25.39
N VAL A 54 3.40 -8.23 -25.38
CA VAL A 54 2.98 -9.49 -24.76
C VAL A 54 3.65 -10.69 -25.45
N ASP A 55 3.78 -10.71 -26.76
CA ASP A 55 4.38 -11.83 -27.50
C ASP A 55 5.90 -11.94 -27.31
N ARG A 56 6.60 -10.82 -27.09
CA ARG A 56 8.03 -10.84 -26.69
C ARG A 56 8.24 -11.50 -25.31
N ILE A 57 7.30 -11.30 -24.39
CA ILE A 57 7.28 -11.95 -23.07
C ILE A 57 6.91 -13.43 -23.24
N ARG A 58 5.86 -13.73 -24.01
CA ARG A 58 5.35 -15.09 -24.27
C ARG A 58 6.34 -16.01 -24.99
N THR A 59 7.22 -15.44 -25.81
CA THR A 59 8.30 -16.16 -26.52
C THR A 59 9.62 -16.24 -25.73
N GLY A 60 9.65 -15.81 -24.47
CA GLY A 60 10.82 -15.97 -23.60
C GLY A 60 12.02 -15.09 -23.98
N LYS A 61 11.78 -13.95 -24.63
CA LYS A 61 12.83 -12.99 -25.06
C LYS A 61 13.00 -11.78 -24.13
N ALA A 62 12.31 -11.76 -22.99
CA ALA A 62 12.47 -10.73 -21.97
C ALA A 62 13.44 -11.21 -20.88
N ASP A 63 14.51 -10.45 -20.65
CA ASP A 63 15.51 -10.75 -19.62
C ASP A 63 15.01 -10.29 -18.24
N LEU A 64 14.80 -11.23 -17.33
CA LEU A 64 14.16 -11.00 -16.02
C LEU A 64 15.12 -10.49 -14.93
N GLY A 65 16.31 -10.02 -15.31
CA GLY A 65 17.31 -9.48 -14.39
C GLY A 65 17.06 -8.06 -13.86
N ALA A 66 16.19 -7.27 -14.51
CA ALA A 66 15.91 -5.87 -14.13
C ALA A 66 14.39 -5.59 -14.17
N PRO A 67 13.74 -5.21 -13.05
CA PRO A 67 12.31 -4.91 -13.06
C PRO A 67 12.06 -3.48 -13.54
N THR A 68 11.32 -3.34 -14.64
CA THR A 68 10.76 -2.06 -15.07
C THR A 68 9.57 -1.68 -14.19
N TYR A 69 9.82 -0.88 -13.14
CA TYR A 69 8.77 -0.23 -12.36
C TYR A 69 8.27 1.01 -13.12
N THR A 70 6.96 1.10 -13.35
CA THR A 70 6.34 2.25 -14.03
C THR A 70 6.05 3.38 -13.05
N GLU A 71 6.84 4.46 -13.12
CA GLU A 71 6.57 5.72 -12.42
C GLU A 71 5.36 6.44 -13.07
N ALA A 72 4.46 7.00 -12.26
CA ALA A 72 3.16 7.45 -12.74
C ALA A 72 2.64 8.68 -11.99
N ILE A 73 1.67 9.38 -12.61
CA ILE A 73 1.00 10.54 -12.03
C ILE A 73 0.27 10.13 -10.76
N VAL A 74 0.77 10.63 -9.63
CA VAL A 74 0.19 10.32 -8.33
C VAL A 74 -1.03 11.17 -8.01
N MET A 75 -1.22 12.38 -8.57
CA MET A 75 -2.40 13.22 -8.30
C MET A 75 -2.94 14.03 -9.48
N ARG A 76 -4.23 14.40 -9.39
CA ARG A 76 -4.99 15.15 -10.40
C ARG A 76 -5.34 16.60 -10.02
N THR A 77 -4.97 17.09 -8.83
CA THR A 77 -5.09 18.48 -8.35
C THR A 77 -4.12 18.76 -7.17
N GLY A 78 -3.81 20.03 -6.89
CA GLY A 78 -3.19 20.51 -5.63
C GLY A 78 -1.67 20.57 -5.54
N PHE A 79 -0.94 19.58 -6.04
CA PHE A 79 0.54 19.51 -5.95
C PHE A 79 1.18 19.75 -7.34
N PRO A 80 1.76 20.94 -7.61
CA PRO A 80 2.34 21.24 -8.91
C PRO A 80 3.66 20.47 -9.16
N SER A 81 4.08 20.41 -10.42
CA SER A 81 5.45 20.03 -10.81
C SER A 81 6.06 21.22 -11.52
N LEU A 82 6.81 22.05 -10.78
CA LEU A 82 7.25 23.37 -11.23
C LEU A 82 8.46 23.23 -12.16
N LEU A 83 8.44 23.92 -13.31
CA LEU A 83 9.59 24.00 -14.21
C LEU A 83 10.80 24.62 -13.51
N VAL A 84 12.00 24.12 -13.79
CA VAL A 84 13.25 24.79 -13.41
C VAL A 84 13.88 25.43 -14.65
N GLN A 85 14.27 26.70 -14.51
CA GLN A 85 14.93 27.51 -15.53
C GLN A 85 15.96 28.44 -14.88
N ASN A 86 17.15 28.58 -15.48
CA ASN A 86 18.23 29.43 -14.97
C ASN A 86 18.62 29.13 -13.50
N GLY A 87 18.57 27.86 -13.10
CA GLY A 87 18.89 27.40 -11.75
C GLY A 87 17.83 27.69 -10.68
N THR A 88 16.61 28.06 -11.05
CA THR A 88 15.52 28.32 -10.10
C THR A 88 14.16 27.83 -10.62
N PHE A 89 13.21 27.56 -9.73
CA PHE A 89 11.87 27.06 -10.09
C PHE A 89 10.90 28.19 -10.49
N GLU A 90 9.95 27.94 -11.40
CA GLU A 90 8.93 28.91 -11.78
C GLU A 90 8.05 29.32 -10.57
N ASP A 91 7.48 30.54 -10.60
CA ASP A 91 6.62 30.99 -9.50
C ASP A 91 5.34 30.13 -9.40
N PRO A 92 5.02 29.56 -8.23
CA PRO A 92 3.82 28.73 -8.07
C PRO A 92 2.55 29.52 -8.35
N LYS A 93 1.57 28.93 -9.04
CA LYS A 93 0.30 29.61 -9.35
C LYS A 93 -0.59 29.82 -8.12
N LEU A 94 -0.67 28.82 -7.23
CA LEU A 94 -1.47 28.86 -6.00
C LEU A 94 -0.76 29.65 -4.89
N ASP A 95 -1.52 30.43 -4.12
CA ASP A 95 -0.98 31.32 -3.10
C ASP A 95 -0.42 30.57 -1.88
N HIS A 96 -1.00 29.43 -1.51
CA HIS A 96 -0.41 28.50 -0.55
C HIS A 96 1.06 28.19 -0.91
N TRP A 97 1.32 27.75 -2.14
CA TRP A 97 2.68 27.39 -2.58
C TRP A 97 3.61 28.60 -2.68
N LYS A 98 3.11 29.79 -3.01
CA LYS A 98 3.92 31.04 -2.94
C LYS A 98 4.39 31.31 -1.50
N LYS A 99 3.48 31.23 -0.52
CA LYS A 99 3.77 31.47 0.91
C LYS A 99 4.79 30.45 1.47
N VAL A 100 4.69 29.18 1.08
CA VAL A 100 5.59 28.12 1.53
C VAL A 100 6.96 28.23 0.85
N LEU A 101 7.00 28.26 -0.49
CA LEU A 101 8.22 28.02 -1.27
C LEU A 101 9.08 29.27 -1.49
N LEU A 102 8.48 30.44 -1.77
CA LEU A 102 9.25 31.63 -2.13
C LEU A 102 10.21 32.12 -1.02
N PRO A 103 9.87 32.07 0.29
CA PRO A 103 10.81 32.43 1.35
C PRO A 103 12.01 31.48 1.48
N ARG A 104 11.95 30.27 0.89
CA ARG A 104 13.04 29.28 0.89
C ARG A 104 13.66 29.09 -0.50
N ARG A 105 13.39 30.02 -1.44
CA ARG A 105 13.82 29.91 -2.83
C ARG A 105 15.33 29.66 -2.96
N ASP A 106 16.17 30.34 -2.18
CA ASP A 106 17.62 30.18 -2.25
C ASP A 106 18.12 28.81 -1.74
N LEU A 107 17.49 28.24 -0.70
CA LEU A 107 17.79 26.90 -0.20
C LEU A 107 17.42 25.83 -1.25
N ILE A 108 16.25 25.98 -1.86
CA ILE A 108 15.78 25.10 -2.95
C ILE A 108 16.68 25.25 -4.19
N ASN A 109 17.12 26.46 -4.52
CA ASN A 109 18.05 26.73 -5.63
C ASN A 109 19.42 26.05 -5.40
N ASN A 110 19.95 26.08 -4.18
CA ASN A 110 21.18 25.36 -3.83
C ASN A 110 21.03 23.85 -4.07
N ALA A 111 19.91 23.26 -3.66
CA ALA A 111 19.62 21.86 -3.96
C ALA A 111 19.47 21.60 -5.47
N ILE A 112 18.74 22.45 -6.20
CA ILE A 112 18.57 22.40 -7.67
C ILE A 112 19.92 22.41 -8.43
N ALA A 113 20.90 23.17 -7.94
CA ALA A 113 22.24 23.25 -8.54
C ALA A 113 23.09 21.98 -8.34
N ASN A 114 22.67 21.07 -7.45
CA ASN A 114 23.37 19.83 -7.13
C ASN A 114 22.67 18.56 -7.66
N VAL A 115 21.57 18.70 -8.41
CA VAL A 115 20.77 17.60 -8.97
C VAL A 115 20.90 17.59 -10.50
N GLY A 116 21.11 16.40 -11.08
CA GLY A 116 21.32 16.23 -12.52
C GLY A 116 20.65 14.99 -13.10
N ARG A 117 20.52 15.01 -14.43
CA ARG A 117 20.03 13.89 -15.23
C ARG A 117 21.18 12.93 -15.51
N VAL A 118 20.90 11.63 -15.46
CA VAL A 118 21.87 10.57 -15.74
C VAL A 118 21.81 10.26 -17.24
N ASP A 119 22.71 10.89 -17.99
CA ASP A 119 22.76 10.88 -19.45
C ASP A 119 23.75 9.84 -19.97
N LEU A 120 23.37 9.17 -21.06
CA LEU A 120 24.08 8.05 -21.65
C LEU A 120 24.50 8.37 -23.08
N VAL A 121 25.81 8.38 -23.31
CA VAL A 121 26.39 8.57 -24.65
C VAL A 121 26.85 7.22 -25.19
N ASN A 122 26.49 6.95 -26.44
CA ASN A 122 26.65 5.68 -27.17
C ASN A 122 25.76 4.51 -26.69
N ASP A 123 24.82 4.71 -25.77
CA ASP A 123 23.77 3.71 -25.54
C ASP A 123 22.77 3.75 -26.72
N PRO A 124 22.39 2.60 -27.31
CA PRO A 124 21.52 2.56 -28.47
C PRO A 124 20.02 2.66 -28.13
N ASN A 125 19.64 2.54 -26.85
CA ASN A 125 18.24 2.41 -26.41
C ASN A 125 17.74 3.63 -25.64
N ALA A 126 18.61 4.29 -24.86
CA ALA A 126 18.26 5.39 -23.98
C ALA A 126 19.32 6.51 -24.04
N LYS A 127 18.89 7.77 -24.24
CA LYS A 127 19.79 8.94 -24.13
C LYS A 127 20.06 9.34 -22.68
N TRP A 128 19.16 8.96 -21.78
CA TRP A 128 19.21 9.24 -20.35
C TRP A 128 18.30 8.22 -19.64
N ILE A 129 18.53 8.00 -18.34
CA ILE A 129 17.93 6.84 -17.64
C ILE A 129 17.44 7.12 -16.21
N GLY A 130 17.70 8.31 -15.65
CA GLY A 130 17.21 8.69 -14.33
C GLY A 130 17.79 10.00 -13.82
N THR A 131 17.73 10.20 -12.51
CA THR A 131 18.23 11.37 -11.80
C THR A 131 19.35 10.97 -10.81
N GLY A 132 20.26 11.89 -10.49
CA GLY A 132 21.16 11.75 -9.35
C GLY A 132 21.50 13.09 -8.71
N TRP A 133 22.07 13.06 -7.50
CA TRP A 133 22.34 14.29 -6.73
C TRP A 133 23.64 14.23 -5.93
N ARG A 134 24.27 15.39 -5.74
CA ARG A 134 25.62 15.53 -5.18
C ARG A 134 25.60 15.58 -3.65
N VAL A 135 26.40 14.72 -3.01
CA VAL A 135 26.48 14.59 -1.54
C VAL A 135 27.80 15.08 -0.94
N ASN A 136 28.85 15.27 -1.76
CA ASN A 136 30.12 15.91 -1.36
C ASN A 136 30.84 16.52 -2.59
N GLU A 137 32.14 16.83 -2.49
CA GLU A 137 32.94 17.42 -3.57
C GLU A 137 32.98 16.65 -4.90
N ASP A 138 32.75 15.33 -4.93
CA ASP A 138 32.89 14.51 -6.14
C ASP A 138 31.89 13.35 -6.29
N THR A 139 31.10 13.08 -5.24
CA THR A 139 30.27 11.89 -5.13
C THR A 139 28.79 12.23 -5.30
N PHE A 140 28.10 11.38 -6.08
CA PHE A 140 26.68 11.44 -6.38
C PHE A 140 25.96 10.18 -5.90
N VAL A 141 24.71 10.35 -5.48
CA VAL A 141 23.78 9.27 -5.14
C VAL A 141 22.69 9.17 -6.21
N THR A 142 22.29 7.94 -6.54
CA THR A 142 21.13 7.60 -7.38
C THR A 142 20.57 6.24 -6.94
N ASN A 143 19.59 5.67 -7.65
CA ASN A 143 19.11 4.32 -7.34
C ASN A 143 20.04 3.21 -7.87
N ARG A 144 19.98 2.04 -7.22
CA ARG A 144 20.68 0.84 -7.67
C ARG A 144 20.18 0.43 -9.05
N HIS A 145 18.87 0.44 -9.32
CA HIS A 145 18.34 0.04 -10.64
C HIS A 145 18.77 0.99 -11.78
N VAL A 146 18.88 2.30 -11.52
CA VAL A 146 19.41 3.29 -12.47
C VAL A 146 20.87 2.98 -12.81
N ALA A 147 21.70 2.72 -11.80
CA ALA A 147 23.11 2.40 -12.00
C ALA A 147 23.38 0.99 -12.57
N GLU A 148 22.51 0.02 -12.30
CA GLU A 148 22.58 -1.33 -12.88
C GLU A 148 22.42 -1.30 -14.41
N TYR A 149 21.62 -0.39 -14.97
CA TYR A 149 21.36 -0.30 -16.41
C TYR A 149 22.65 -0.10 -17.25
N PHE A 150 23.52 0.82 -16.85
CA PHE A 150 24.73 1.19 -17.60
C PHE A 150 26.03 0.59 -17.05
N SER A 151 25.94 -0.34 -16.08
CA SER A 151 27.11 -0.90 -15.42
C SER A 151 27.31 -2.39 -15.69
N ARG A 152 28.53 -2.85 -15.41
CA ARG A 152 28.91 -4.26 -15.41
C ARG A 152 29.60 -4.61 -14.10
N ARG A 153 29.42 -5.86 -13.66
CA ARG A 153 30.23 -6.41 -12.56
C ARG A 153 31.65 -6.69 -13.04
N ILE A 154 32.62 -6.28 -12.23
CA ILE A 154 34.03 -6.63 -12.40
C ILE A 154 34.55 -7.31 -11.13
N ARG A 155 35.75 -7.89 -11.18
CA ARG A 155 36.36 -8.51 -10.00
C ARG A 155 36.64 -7.46 -8.92
N GLY A 156 35.81 -7.45 -7.88
CA GLY A 156 35.94 -6.54 -6.72
C GLY A 156 35.05 -5.30 -6.77
N GLY A 157 34.15 -5.15 -7.74
CA GLY A 157 33.27 -3.99 -7.80
C GLY A 157 32.47 -3.87 -9.10
N TRP A 158 32.24 -2.63 -9.51
CA TRP A 158 31.45 -2.26 -10.67
C TRP A 158 32.24 -1.32 -11.58
N ASP A 159 31.93 -1.36 -12.86
CA ASP A 159 32.50 -0.49 -13.89
C ASP A 159 31.40 -0.10 -14.88
N VAL A 160 31.59 0.99 -15.63
CA VAL A 160 30.66 1.36 -16.71
C VAL A 160 30.75 0.31 -17.84
N ALA A 161 29.62 0.03 -18.49
CA ALA A 161 29.57 -0.91 -19.59
C ALA A 161 30.46 -0.42 -20.77
N PRO A 162 31.26 -1.31 -21.41
CA PRO A 162 32.19 -0.90 -22.47
C PRO A 162 31.51 -0.16 -23.63
N GLY A 163 32.06 0.99 -23.98
CA GLY A 163 31.56 1.84 -25.08
C GLY A 163 30.58 2.93 -24.62
N ILE A 164 29.86 2.71 -23.51
CA ILE A 164 28.98 3.71 -22.90
C ILE A 164 29.83 4.73 -22.14
N LYS A 165 29.44 6.01 -22.24
CA LYS A 165 29.86 7.04 -21.28
C LYS A 165 28.62 7.54 -20.53
N VAL A 166 28.79 7.80 -19.25
CA VAL A 166 27.71 8.26 -18.38
C VAL A 166 28.06 9.65 -17.87
N TYR A 167 27.14 10.59 -18.03
CA TYR A 167 27.27 11.97 -17.58
C TYR A 167 26.18 12.28 -16.56
N MET A 168 26.49 13.14 -15.60
CA MET A 168 25.51 13.78 -14.74
C MET A 168 25.33 15.21 -15.26
N ASP A 169 24.25 15.49 -15.99
CA ASP A 169 23.97 16.83 -16.49
C ASP A 169 23.16 17.63 -15.47
N LEU A 170 23.82 18.61 -14.86
CA LEU A 170 23.23 19.49 -13.85
C LEU A 170 22.43 20.67 -14.45
N LYS A 171 22.32 20.81 -15.77
CA LYS A 171 21.79 22.02 -16.43
C LYS A 171 20.75 21.82 -17.53
N GLU A 172 20.33 20.58 -17.80
CA GLU A 172 19.17 20.28 -18.66
C GLU A 172 17.85 20.86 -18.08
N GLU A 173 17.62 22.14 -18.35
CA GLU A 173 16.52 22.98 -17.84
C GLU A 173 15.68 23.48 -19.02
N HIS A 174 14.42 23.86 -18.77
CA HIS A 174 13.54 24.24 -19.88
C HIS A 174 14.01 25.55 -20.55
N GLN A 175 14.18 25.53 -21.87
CA GLN A 175 14.66 26.68 -22.66
C GLN A 175 16.07 27.17 -22.24
N SER A 176 16.92 26.25 -21.76
CA SER A 176 18.34 26.51 -21.49
C SER A 176 19.22 25.86 -22.57
N ASP A 177 20.20 26.61 -23.07
CA ASP A 177 21.32 26.09 -23.87
C ASP A 177 22.58 25.83 -23.00
N GLU A 178 22.52 26.09 -21.69
CA GLU A 178 23.62 25.75 -20.77
C GLU A 178 23.68 24.24 -20.54
N GLN A 179 24.89 23.68 -20.62
CA GLN A 179 25.16 22.27 -20.31
C GLN A 179 26.23 22.18 -19.23
N LEU A 180 26.02 21.29 -18.25
CA LEU A 180 27.00 21.00 -17.20
C LEU A 180 27.11 19.50 -17.01
N GLU A 181 27.62 18.84 -18.06
CA GLU A 181 27.80 17.40 -18.16
C GLU A 181 29.04 16.91 -17.40
N LEU A 182 28.83 16.27 -16.25
CA LEU A 182 29.91 15.74 -15.42
C LEU A 182 30.13 14.25 -15.70
N LEU A 183 31.23 13.91 -16.39
CA LEU A 183 31.56 12.50 -16.69
C LEU A 183 31.73 11.68 -15.39
N VAL A 184 30.94 10.63 -15.25
CA VAL A 184 31.09 9.61 -14.20
C VAL A 184 32.40 8.87 -14.43
N SER A 185 33.30 9.01 -13.46
CA SER A 185 34.67 8.48 -13.49
C SER A 185 34.79 7.08 -12.90
N SER A 186 33.90 6.72 -11.95
CA SER A 186 33.83 5.40 -11.33
C SER A 186 32.49 5.18 -10.62
N ILE A 187 32.10 3.91 -10.50
CA ILE A 187 30.96 3.47 -9.70
C ILE A 187 31.53 2.95 -8.38
N LEU A 188 31.30 3.68 -7.28
CA LEU A 188 31.85 3.33 -5.98
C LEU A 188 31.10 2.15 -5.36
N HIS A 189 29.78 2.10 -5.57
CA HIS A 189 28.93 1.05 -5.02
C HIS A 189 27.57 0.99 -5.71
N ILE A 190 27.00 -0.21 -5.77
CA ILE A 190 25.62 -0.51 -6.14
C ILE A 190 25.15 -1.52 -5.10
N GLU A 191 24.09 -1.22 -4.33
CA GLU A 191 23.54 -2.18 -3.36
C GLU A 191 23.13 -3.48 -4.06
N PRO A 192 23.29 -4.65 -3.42
CA PRO A 192 22.68 -5.90 -3.90
C PRO A 192 21.15 -5.82 -4.01
N THR A 193 20.58 -6.58 -4.93
CA THR A 193 19.14 -6.84 -5.00
C THR A 193 18.63 -7.37 -3.64
N GLY A 194 17.49 -6.86 -3.17
CA GLY A 194 16.95 -7.17 -1.84
C GLY A 194 17.43 -6.25 -0.71
N LEU A 195 18.42 -5.38 -0.98
CA LEU A 195 18.80 -4.26 -0.11
C LEU A 195 18.25 -2.93 -0.68
N PRO A 196 18.27 -1.83 0.10
CA PRO A 196 17.70 -0.54 -0.30
C PRO A 196 18.22 -0.04 -1.65
N ASP A 197 17.36 0.62 -2.43
CA ASP A 197 17.62 0.96 -3.83
C ASP A 197 18.58 2.16 -3.98
N VAL A 198 19.86 1.94 -3.70
CA VAL A 198 20.91 2.97 -3.61
C VAL A 198 22.15 2.57 -4.40
N ALA A 199 22.66 3.50 -5.21
CA ALA A 199 23.98 3.45 -5.82
C ALA A 199 24.75 4.75 -5.56
N ILE A 200 26.08 4.63 -5.60
CA ILE A 200 27.02 5.71 -5.36
C ILE A 200 28.00 5.77 -6.53
N MET A 201 28.13 6.95 -7.14
CA MET A 201 28.99 7.24 -8.28
C MET A 201 29.93 8.40 -7.98
N ARG A 202 31.08 8.46 -8.65
CA ARG A 202 32.04 9.56 -8.53
C ARG A 202 32.30 10.21 -9.88
N VAL A 203 32.18 11.53 -9.95
CA VAL A 203 32.61 12.34 -11.10
C VAL A 203 34.02 12.90 -10.86
N LYS A 204 34.60 13.61 -11.84
CA LYS A 204 35.89 14.30 -11.63
C LYS A 204 35.69 15.61 -10.87
N SER A 205 36.21 15.70 -9.65
CA SER A 205 36.12 16.88 -8.76
C SER A 205 36.56 18.20 -9.43
N SER A 206 37.52 18.17 -10.34
CA SER A 206 37.98 19.37 -11.07
C SER A 206 36.89 20.07 -11.90
N ALA A 207 35.81 19.37 -12.26
CA ALA A 207 34.67 19.93 -13.00
C ALA A 207 33.60 20.58 -12.08
N LEU A 208 33.78 20.50 -10.75
CA LEU A 208 32.84 20.98 -9.73
C LEU A 208 33.36 22.23 -8.97
N SER A 209 34.50 22.77 -9.38
CA SER A 209 35.12 23.95 -8.76
C SER A 209 34.26 25.20 -8.94
N GLY A 210 33.95 25.90 -7.84
CA GLY A 210 33.14 27.12 -7.86
C GLY A 210 31.62 26.89 -7.95
N MET A 211 31.16 25.66 -7.78
CA MET A 211 29.73 25.33 -7.70
C MET A 211 29.14 25.57 -6.31
N ALA A 212 27.80 25.62 -6.24
CA ALA A 212 26.99 25.58 -5.02
C ALA A 212 27.42 24.45 -4.06
N ASP A 213 27.15 24.57 -2.75
CA ASP A 213 27.58 23.58 -1.75
C ASP A 213 26.79 22.25 -1.86
N PRO A 214 27.39 21.08 -1.56
CA PRO A 214 26.72 19.78 -1.65
C PRO A 214 25.48 19.67 -0.77
N ILE A 215 24.53 18.79 -1.13
CA ILE A 215 23.31 18.61 -0.35
C ILE A 215 23.62 17.86 0.94
N SER A 216 23.42 18.54 2.08
CA SER A 216 23.61 17.97 3.42
C SER A 216 22.44 17.06 3.81
N LEU A 217 22.70 16.10 4.70
CA LEU A 217 21.72 15.08 5.11
C LEU A 217 20.97 15.47 6.39
N GLN A 218 19.64 15.31 6.40
CA GLN A 218 18.80 15.53 7.57
C GLN A 218 18.75 14.26 8.44
N LEU A 219 19.65 14.16 9.41
CA LEU A 219 19.81 12.98 10.29
C LEU A 219 19.43 13.24 11.76
N ASP A 220 18.87 14.41 12.07
CA ASP A 220 18.39 14.79 13.39
C ASP A 220 17.06 14.09 13.80
N GLY A 221 16.40 13.45 12.84
CA GLY A 221 15.11 12.77 13.05
C GLY A 221 13.91 13.72 13.09
N GLN A 222 14.06 14.97 12.67
CA GLN A 222 12.92 15.85 12.44
C GLN A 222 12.23 15.44 11.13
N ARG A 223 10.92 15.23 11.19
CA ARG A 223 10.10 14.95 10.01
C ARG A 223 9.77 16.27 9.31
N PRO A 224 10.12 16.44 8.02
CA PRO A 224 9.77 17.64 7.26
C PRO A 224 8.26 17.85 7.19
N GLU A 225 7.82 19.10 7.39
CA GLU A 225 6.41 19.49 7.18
C GLU A 225 6.06 19.51 5.68
N THR A 226 6.95 20.09 4.88
CA THR A 226 6.89 20.12 3.42
C THR A 226 8.17 19.56 2.85
N ILE A 227 8.05 18.65 1.87
CA ILE A 227 9.18 18.15 1.08
C ILE A 227 9.16 18.74 -0.34
N GLY A 228 10.29 18.67 -1.01
CA GLY A 228 10.40 18.91 -2.45
C GLY A 228 11.19 17.82 -3.14
N VAL A 229 10.68 17.31 -4.26
CA VAL A 229 11.38 16.36 -5.13
C VAL A 229 11.99 17.12 -6.30
N ILE A 230 13.29 16.95 -6.53
CA ILE A 230 13.99 17.58 -7.68
C ILE A 230 14.39 16.47 -8.65
N GLY A 231 13.95 16.56 -9.90
CA GLY A 231 14.09 15.46 -10.85
C GLY A 231 13.70 15.76 -12.29
N TYR A 232 13.74 14.72 -13.11
CA TYR A 232 13.59 14.79 -14.57
C TYR A 232 12.40 13.94 -15.06
N PRO A 233 11.15 14.43 -14.94
CA PRO A 233 9.95 13.71 -15.40
C PRO A 233 9.90 13.55 -16.94
N ALA A 234 9.84 12.31 -17.40
CA ALA A 234 9.68 11.89 -18.79
C ALA A 234 8.23 11.89 -19.27
N LYS A 235 8.06 11.92 -20.60
CA LYS A 235 6.75 11.76 -21.26
C LYS A 235 6.31 10.29 -21.26
N ALA A 236 5.63 9.84 -20.21
CA ALA A 236 5.18 8.44 -20.02
C ALA A 236 3.73 8.21 -20.51
N VAL A 237 3.51 8.27 -21.82
CA VAL A 237 2.16 8.28 -22.45
C VAL A 237 1.36 6.98 -22.22
N ARG A 238 2.02 5.83 -22.02
CA ARG A 238 1.33 4.53 -21.88
C ARG A 238 0.69 4.30 -20.50
N ASP A 239 1.21 4.93 -19.46
CA ASP A 239 0.90 4.59 -18.07
C ASP A 239 -0.04 5.59 -17.38
N ASN A 240 -0.42 6.67 -18.08
CA ASN A 240 -1.14 7.81 -17.53
C ASN A 240 -2.20 8.36 -18.51
N PRO A 241 -3.33 8.93 -18.03
CA PRO A 241 -4.29 9.64 -18.87
C PRO A 241 -3.67 10.90 -19.51
N VAL A 242 -3.89 11.08 -20.82
CA VAL A 242 -3.28 12.17 -21.62
C VAL A 242 -3.74 13.56 -21.16
N ASP A 243 -5.02 13.69 -20.81
CA ASP A 243 -5.63 14.90 -20.25
C ASP A 243 -5.01 15.35 -18.92
N ALA A 244 -4.59 14.40 -18.08
CA ALA A 244 -3.87 14.70 -16.84
C ALA A 244 -2.40 15.08 -17.10
N MET A 245 -1.75 14.44 -18.07
CA MET A 245 -0.37 14.76 -18.48
C MET A 245 -0.25 16.20 -18.98
N ASP A 246 -1.10 16.60 -19.93
CA ASP A 246 -1.04 17.94 -20.53
C ASP A 246 -1.36 19.05 -19.52
N ARG A 247 -2.31 18.82 -18.60
CA ARG A 247 -2.71 19.80 -17.56
C ARG A 247 -1.61 20.12 -16.54
N TYR A 248 -0.73 19.17 -16.21
CA TYR A 248 0.29 19.34 -15.17
C TYR A 248 1.69 19.58 -15.69
N PHE A 249 2.04 19.01 -16.84
CA PHE A 249 3.37 19.16 -17.43
C PHE A 249 3.38 20.15 -18.62
N GLY A 250 2.23 20.57 -19.15
CA GLY A 250 2.17 21.57 -20.23
C GLY A 250 2.85 21.10 -21.52
N ASP A 251 2.82 19.79 -21.76
CA ASP A 251 3.59 19.05 -22.78
C ASP A 251 5.14 19.17 -22.70
N ILE A 252 5.68 19.67 -21.58
CA ILE A 252 7.14 19.85 -21.39
C ILE A 252 7.71 18.72 -20.51
N TYR A 253 8.59 17.90 -21.06
CA TYR A 253 9.16 16.73 -20.38
C TYR A 253 10.68 16.61 -20.57
N ASN A 254 11.29 15.68 -19.81
CA ASN A 254 12.71 15.33 -19.79
C ASN A 254 13.66 16.43 -19.27
N VAL A 255 13.10 17.56 -18.81
CA VAL A 255 13.80 18.72 -18.22
C VAL A 255 13.68 18.71 -16.70
N LYS A 256 14.60 19.39 -16.01
CA LYS A 256 14.58 19.50 -14.55
C LYS A 256 13.30 20.17 -14.04
N ARG A 257 12.69 19.58 -13.00
CA ARG A 257 11.52 20.10 -12.27
C ARG A 257 11.70 20.04 -10.76
N PHE A 258 10.92 20.86 -10.06
CA PHE A 258 10.76 20.86 -8.61
C PHE A 258 9.29 20.59 -8.26
N ALA A 259 9.01 19.45 -7.63
CA ALA A 259 7.67 19.04 -7.23
C ALA A 259 7.53 19.07 -5.70
N PRO A 260 6.85 20.08 -5.11
CA PRO A 260 6.57 20.09 -3.68
C PRO A 260 5.57 18.99 -3.29
N GLY A 261 5.60 18.60 -2.02
CA GLY A 261 4.71 17.59 -1.44
C GLY A 261 4.89 17.42 0.07
N ARG A 262 4.41 16.30 0.58
CA ARG A 262 4.48 15.88 1.99
C ARG A 262 4.79 14.38 2.09
N ILE A 263 5.46 13.98 3.17
CA ILE A 263 5.62 12.57 3.54
C ILE A 263 4.25 12.03 4.01
N MET A 264 3.76 10.96 3.40
CA MET A 264 2.46 10.35 3.71
C MET A 264 2.55 9.23 4.76
N ASP A 265 3.54 8.36 4.63
CA ASP A 265 3.85 7.32 5.61
C ASP A 265 5.36 7.23 5.78
N GLU A 266 5.87 7.98 6.75
CA GLU A 266 7.26 7.93 7.20
C GLU A 266 7.65 6.52 7.67
N ASP A 267 6.66 5.71 8.07
CA ASP A 267 6.83 4.44 8.78
C ASP A 267 6.59 3.23 7.87
N HIS A 268 6.55 3.44 6.54
CA HIS A 268 6.26 2.44 5.51
C HIS A 268 7.15 1.19 5.63
N SER A 269 8.46 1.39 5.81
CA SER A 269 9.37 0.32 6.27
C SER A 269 10.49 0.88 7.16
N SER A 270 11.42 0.02 7.58
CA SER A 270 12.66 0.45 8.25
C SER A 270 13.55 1.32 7.37
N SER A 271 13.45 1.21 6.04
CA SER A 271 14.33 1.86 5.06
C SER A 271 13.60 2.72 4.02
N VAL A 272 12.27 2.71 3.99
CA VAL A 272 11.44 3.41 2.98
C VAL A 272 10.34 4.23 3.66
N PHE A 273 10.02 5.38 3.09
CA PHE A 273 8.81 6.15 3.35
C PHE A 273 8.02 6.39 2.05
N THR A 274 6.77 6.85 2.17
CA THR A 274 5.95 7.24 1.02
C THR A 274 5.60 8.72 1.01
N HIS A 275 5.37 9.30 -0.17
CA HIS A 275 5.08 10.71 -0.36
C HIS A 275 4.11 10.99 -1.52
N ASN A 276 3.59 12.22 -1.60
CA ASN A 276 2.57 12.63 -2.58
C ASN A 276 3.02 13.58 -3.71
N ALA A 277 4.26 14.07 -3.68
CA ALA A 277 4.77 14.99 -4.71
C ALA A 277 4.62 14.43 -6.14
N THR A 278 4.27 15.30 -7.09
CA THR A 278 3.91 14.91 -8.46
C THR A 278 5.13 14.56 -9.33
N THR A 279 5.31 13.27 -9.62
CA THR A 279 6.42 12.71 -10.44
C THR A 279 5.89 11.91 -11.65
N LEU A 280 6.82 11.53 -12.54
CA LEU A 280 6.66 10.71 -13.75
C LEU A 280 8.01 10.01 -14.06
N GLY A 281 8.02 9.00 -14.94
CA GLY A 281 9.21 8.25 -15.40
C GLY A 281 10.53 9.03 -15.43
N GLY A 282 11.61 8.49 -14.89
CA GLY A 282 12.91 9.16 -14.85
C GLY A 282 13.16 10.09 -13.65
N ASN A 283 12.18 10.25 -12.74
CA ASN A 283 12.45 10.80 -11.40
C ASN A 283 13.15 9.78 -10.49
N SER A 284 13.28 8.50 -10.88
CA SER A 284 14.10 7.53 -10.16
C SER A 284 15.51 8.07 -9.91
N GLY A 285 15.90 8.12 -8.65
CA GLY A 285 17.17 8.67 -8.17
C GLY A 285 17.12 10.13 -7.73
N SER A 286 15.96 10.79 -7.83
CA SER A 286 15.73 12.15 -7.33
C SER A 286 15.97 12.28 -5.84
N VAL A 287 16.60 13.38 -5.45
CA VAL A 287 16.62 13.82 -4.05
C VAL A 287 15.22 14.25 -3.63
N ILE A 288 14.86 13.88 -2.40
CA ILE A 288 13.76 14.51 -1.68
C ILE A 288 14.39 15.40 -0.62
N ILE A 289 14.17 16.71 -0.72
CA ILE A 289 14.61 17.69 0.28
C ILE A 289 13.48 18.03 1.24
N ASP A 290 13.84 18.44 2.45
CA ASP A 290 13.02 19.29 3.31
C ASP A 290 13.06 20.73 2.78
N VAL A 291 11.90 21.34 2.60
CA VAL A 291 11.77 22.70 2.08
C VAL A 291 12.27 23.74 3.08
N GLU A 292 12.18 23.51 4.39
CA GLU A 292 12.59 24.50 5.39
C GLU A 292 14.11 24.61 5.52
N THR A 293 14.83 23.50 5.29
CA THR A 293 16.29 23.40 5.49
C THR A 293 17.10 23.26 4.20
N GLY A 294 16.47 22.85 3.09
CA GLY A 294 17.16 22.46 1.84
C GLY A 294 17.90 21.12 1.93
N CYS A 295 17.81 20.43 3.07
CA CYS A 295 18.53 19.20 3.35
C CYS A 295 17.86 17.97 2.76
N ALA A 296 18.63 16.96 2.37
CA ALA A 296 18.08 15.70 1.88
C ALA A 296 17.38 14.92 3.01
N ALA A 297 16.10 14.62 2.80
CA ALA A 297 15.23 13.79 3.64
C ALA A 297 15.01 12.38 3.05
N GLY A 298 15.26 12.19 1.75
CA GLY A 298 15.19 10.87 1.11
C GLY A 298 15.67 10.80 -0.34
N LEU A 299 15.52 9.61 -0.93
CA LEU A 299 15.87 9.29 -2.32
C LEU A 299 14.67 8.61 -2.99
N HIS A 300 14.00 9.28 -3.92
CA HIS A 300 12.87 8.73 -4.68
C HIS A 300 13.32 7.55 -5.56
N PHE A 301 12.47 6.52 -5.71
CA PHE A 301 12.81 5.35 -6.53
C PHE A 301 11.64 4.66 -7.24
N ALA A 302 10.39 4.98 -6.92
CA ALA A 302 9.23 4.39 -7.58
C ALA A 302 7.96 5.22 -7.33
N GLY A 303 7.01 5.10 -8.25
CA GLY A 303 5.65 5.60 -8.08
C GLY A 303 4.61 4.51 -8.30
N SER A 304 3.42 4.73 -7.75
CA SER A 304 2.22 3.98 -8.12
C SER A 304 1.10 4.97 -8.40
N ALA A 305 0.54 4.90 -9.61
CA ALA A 305 -0.44 5.85 -10.12
C ALA A 305 -1.57 6.07 -9.10
N LEU A 306 -1.96 7.34 -8.90
CA LEU A 306 -3.10 7.74 -8.06
C LEU A 306 -3.08 7.24 -6.60
N THR A 307 -1.96 6.70 -6.09
CA THR A 307 -1.93 6.00 -4.80
C THR A 307 -0.83 6.44 -3.85
N GLN A 308 0.45 6.44 -4.26
CA GLN A 308 1.60 7.04 -3.54
C GLN A 308 2.92 6.89 -4.32
N ASN A 309 3.89 7.75 -4.01
CA ASN A 309 5.30 7.59 -4.38
C ASN A 309 6.14 7.01 -3.24
N TYR A 310 7.29 6.40 -3.55
CA TYR A 310 8.18 5.72 -2.62
C TYR A 310 9.59 6.30 -2.64
N ALA A 311 10.20 6.40 -1.46
CA ALA A 311 11.55 6.91 -1.29
C ALA A 311 12.34 6.16 -0.21
N VAL A 312 13.62 5.91 -0.45
CA VAL A 312 14.56 5.40 0.56
C VAL A 312 14.80 6.51 1.60
N LYS A 313 14.71 6.16 2.89
CA LYS A 313 14.97 7.04 4.02
C LYS A 313 16.40 7.55 3.99
N ILE A 314 16.61 8.84 4.29
CA ILE A 314 17.98 9.39 4.26
C ILE A 314 18.92 8.74 5.29
N GLY A 315 18.41 8.31 6.45
CA GLY A 315 19.20 7.50 7.40
C GLY A 315 19.77 6.22 6.78
N THR A 316 19.00 5.56 5.91
CA THR A 316 19.47 4.39 5.16
C THR A 316 20.50 4.76 4.09
N VAL A 317 20.31 5.86 3.37
CA VAL A 317 21.32 6.37 2.41
C VAL A 317 22.63 6.70 3.15
N ALA A 318 22.55 7.36 4.31
CA ALA A 318 23.69 7.65 5.18
C ALA A 318 24.42 6.39 5.64
N ASP A 319 23.72 5.31 5.98
CA ASP A 319 24.34 4.04 6.32
C ASP A 319 25.05 3.37 5.12
N VAL A 320 24.50 3.48 3.91
CA VAL A 320 25.18 3.04 2.68
C VAL A 320 26.45 3.86 2.42
N LEU A 321 26.39 5.18 2.58
CA LEU A 321 27.54 6.09 2.45
C LEU A 321 28.63 5.78 3.49
N ARG A 322 28.26 5.59 4.78
CA ARG A 322 29.17 5.19 5.86
C ARG A 322 29.85 3.85 5.58
N ARG A 323 29.10 2.83 5.15
CA ARG A 323 29.64 1.50 4.77
C ARG A 323 30.63 1.57 3.59
N ARG A 324 30.64 2.66 2.83
CA ARG A 324 31.54 2.93 1.71
C ARG A 324 32.56 4.03 1.97
N SER A 325 32.68 4.49 3.22
CA SER A 325 33.61 5.54 3.64
C SER A 325 33.47 6.84 2.82
N VAL A 326 32.26 7.12 2.36
CA VAL A 326 31.92 8.36 1.65
C VAL A 326 31.59 9.42 2.70
N TYR A 327 32.34 10.52 2.69
CA TYR A 327 32.05 11.68 3.53
C TYR A 327 30.80 12.40 3.04
N PHE A 328 30.02 12.93 3.99
CA PHE A 328 28.86 13.78 3.78
C PHE A 328 28.71 14.69 5.00
N THR A 329 28.06 15.84 4.81
CA THR A 329 27.69 16.77 5.89
C THR A 329 26.27 16.49 6.40
N THR A 330 26.03 16.77 7.67
CA THR A 330 24.68 16.77 8.25
C THR A 330 24.23 18.17 8.64
N CYS A 331 22.92 18.41 8.64
CA CYS A 331 22.39 19.76 8.86
C CYS A 331 22.52 20.23 10.33
N SER A 332 22.71 19.29 11.26
CA SER A 332 23.07 19.58 12.66
C SER A 332 24.57 19.89 12.86
N GLU A 333 25.46 19.51 11.95
CA GLU A 333 26.89 19.86 12.03
C GLU A 333 27.18 21.30 11.62
N MET A 334 26.19 22.02 11.07
CA MET A 334 26.25 23.47 10.92
C MET A 334 26.08 24.22 12.27
N ASP A 335 25.59 23.54 13.32
CA ASP A 335 25.41 24.07 14.69
C ASP A 335 26.00 23.14 15.79
N GLY A 336 27.31 22.90 15.73
CA GLY A 336 28.21 22.64 16.87
C GLY A 336 27.84 21.66 18.03
N SER A 337 28.52 20.50 18.03
CA SER A 337 29.11 19.83 19.22
C SER A 337 28.25 19.03 20.25
N GLY A 338 28.23 17.70 20.08
CA GLY A 338 28.67 16.75 21.14
C GLY A 338 27.63 15.83 21.85
N GLY A 339 27.99 14.53 22.04
CA GLY A 339 27.28 13.59 22.93
C GLY A 339 27.23 12.13 22.43
N ASN A 340 27.24 11.11 23.32
CA ASN A 340 27.51 9.70 22.94
C ASN A 340 26.61 8.62 23.61
N SER A 341 26.26 7.57 22.85
CA SER A 341 25.98 6.15 23.22
C SER A 341 24.82 5.71 24.15
N GLY A 342 24.24 4.53 23.87
CA GLY A 342 23.55 3.66 24.86
C GLY A 342 22.57 2.61 24.29
N SER A 343 22.65 1.33 24.69
CA SER A 343 21.84 0.20 24.16
C SER A 343 21.40 -0.83 25.24
N GLY A 344 20.36 -1.66 25.00
CA GLY A 344 19.96 -2.76 25.93
C GLY A 344 18.74 -3.63 25.50
N LYS A 345 18.66 -4.89 26.00
CA LYS A 345 17.66 -5.97 25.69
C LYS A 345 17.17 -6.69 26.97
N GLY A 346 16.01 -7.40 26.94
CA GLY A 346 15.64 -8.47 27.91
C GLY A 346 14.12 -8.72 28.12
N GLY A 347 13.69 -9.91 28.63
CA GLY A 347 12.27 -10.19 28.96
C GLY A 347 11.96 -11.57 29.63
N GLY A 348 10.71 -11.79 30.08
CA GLY A 348 10.12 -13.08 30.52
C GLY A 348 9.07 -13.04 31.67
N SER A 349 7.90 -13.70 31.54
CA SER A 349 6.94 -14.16 32.60
C SER A 349 5.71 -14.86 31.96
N SER A 350 4.97 -15.75 32.64
CA SER A 350 3.81 -16.47 32.05
C SER A 350 2.56 -16.74 32.90
N SER A 351 2.63 -16.97 34.23
CA SER A 351 1.44 -17.37 35.02
C SER A 351 0.55 -16.20 35.45
N GLU A 352 1.14 -15.09 35.90
CA GLU A 352 0.42 -13.82 36.15
C GLU A 352 -0.21 -13.28 34.85
N ASP A 353 0.38 -13.62 33.72
CA ASP A 353 0.05 -13.10 32.39
C ASP A 353 -1.24 -13.70 31.79
N ALA A 354 -1.77 -14.79 32.38
CA ALA A 354 -3.06 -15.38 32.03
C ALA A 354 -4.24 -14.79 32.83
N GLY A 355 -4.02 -14.39 34.09
CA GLY A 355 -5.06 -13.82 34.95
C GLY A 355 -5.63 -12.48 34.46
N ARG A 356 -4.87 -11.75 33.64
CA ARG A 356 -5.24 -10.44 33.07
C ARG A 356 -6.47 -10.44 32.14
N PHE A 357 -6.95 -11.61 31.73
CA PHE A 357 -8.09 -11.75 30.81
C PHE A 357 -9.43 -12.01 31.53
N GLY A 358 -9.45 -12.12 32.85
CA GLY A 358 -10.66 -12.47 33.61
C GLY A 358 -11.79 -11.42 33.55
N ASP A 359 -11.51 -10.20 33.08
CA ASP A 359 -12.46 -9.11 32.87
C ASP A 359 -12.93 -8.96 31.41
N ARG A 360 -12.56 -9.91 30.53
CA ARG A 360 -12.95 -9.91 29.12
C ARG A 360 -14.29 -10.60 28.92
N GLU A 361 -15.27 -9.80 28.54
CA GLU A 361 -16.63 -10.24 28.28
C GLU A 361 -16.72 -11.06 26.98
N GLY A 362 -15.80 -10.84 26.04
CA GLY A 362 -15.80 -11.46 24.71
C GLY A 362 -16.82 -10.82 23.77
N TYR A 363 -17.13 -11.55 22.70
CA TYR A 363 -18.26 -11.30 21.83
C TYR A 363 -19.60 -11.42 22.58
N GLN A 364 -20.51 -10.48 22.35
CA GLN A 364 -21.82 -10.36 22.98
C GLN A 364 -22.96 -10.72 22.01
N PRO A 365 -23.66 -11.86 22.20
CA PRO A 365 -24.72 -12.28 21.28
C PRO A 365 -25.94 -11.37 21.20
N ASP A 366 -26.22 -10.60 22.25
CA ASP A 366 -27.38 -9.70 22.33
C ASP A 366 -27.06 -8.27 21.79
N PHE A 367 -25.87 -8.04 21.21
CA PHE A 367 -25.37 -6.70 20.85
C PHE A 367 -26.24 -5.94 19.84
N LEU A 368 -26.80 -6.62 18.84
CA LEU A 368 -27.73 -6.03 17.85
C LEU A 368 -29.18 -5.98 18.37
N GLY A 369 -29.47 -6.76 19.42
CA GLY A 369 -30.73 -6.85 20.13
C GLY A 369 -30.98 -8.25 20.71
N ARG A 370 -32.09 -8.39 21.44
CA ARG A 370 -32.55 -9.67 22.01
C ARG A 370 -33.57 -10.36 21.10
N GLY A 371 -33.85 -11.64 21.38
CA GLY A 371 -34.87 -12.41 20.67
C GLY A 371 -34.48 -12.62 19.21
N SER A 372 -35.33 -12.19 18.26
CA SER A 372 -35.08 -12.34 16.82
C SER A 372 -33.92 -11.51 16.26
N LEU A 373 -33.24 -10.71 17.09
CA LEU A 373 -32.05 -9.92 16.73
C LEU A 373 -30.78 -10.44 17.42
N ARG A 374 -30.88 -11.54 18.18
CA ARG A 374 -29.75 -12.17 18.86
C ARG A 374 -28.94 -12.98 17.85
N VAL A 375 -27.62 -12.82 17.91
CA VAL A 375 -26.67 -13.49 17.03
C VAL A 375 -25.66 -14.28 17.88
N PRO A 376 -25.83 -15.60 18.06
CA PRO A 376 -24.85 -16.42 18.78
C PRO A 376 -23.51 -16.49 18.05
N LEU A 377 -22.47 -16.99 18.74
CA LEU A 377 -21.27 -17.49 18.05
C LEU A 377 -21.64 -18.73 17.21
N PRO A 378 -21.02 -18.96 16.05
CA PRO A 378 -21.27 -20.15 15.24
C PRO A 378 -20.99 -21.45 16.00
N GLU A 379 -21.87 -22.45 15.88
CA GLU A 379 -21.68 -23.72 16.58
C GLU A 379 -20.70 -24.63 15.82
N LEU A 380 -19.85 -25.33 16.59
CA LEU A 380 -18.91 -26.32 16.05
C LEU A 380 -19.58 -27.69 15.95
N ASN A 381 -19.46 -28.35 14.81
CA ASN A 381 -19.92 -29.72 14.64
C ASN A 381 -19.08 -30.73 15.46
N SER A 382 -19.57 -31.97 15.59
CA SER A 382 -18.94 -33.02 16.41
C SER A 382 -17.49 -33.36 16.03
N MET A 383 -17.06 -33.13 14.79
CA MET A 383 -15.68 -33.34 14.36
C MET A 383 -14.80 -32.13 14.70
N GLN A 384 -15.29 -30.91 14.47
CA GLN A 384 -14.60 -29.67 14.86
C GLN A 384 -14.40 -29.59 16.39
N MET A 385 -15.40 -30.00 17.18
CA MET A 385 -15.32 -30.08 18.64
C MET A 385 -14.22 -30.99 19.19
N ARG A 386 -13.74 -31.97 18.39
CA ARG A 386 -12.57 -32.81 18.75
C ARG A 386 -11.23 -32.12 18.47
N LYS A 387 -11.21 -31.19 17.50
CA LYS A 387 -10.02 -30.43 17.07
C LYS A 387 -9.89 -29.08 17.81
N LEU A 388 -10.95 -28.67 18.51
CA LEU A 388 -11.01 -27.46 19.34
C LEU A 388 -9.87 -27.42 20.37
N ALA A 389 -9.05 -26.37 20.31
CA ALA A 389 -8.16 -26.02 21.41
C ALA A 389 -8.96 -25.43 22.56
N ARG A 390 -8.54 -25.71 23.79
CA ARG A 390 -9.13 -25.15 25.01
C ARG A 390 -8.06 -24.42 25.79
N THR A 391 -8.47 -23.47 26.63
CA THR A 391 -7.58 -22.90 27.65
C THR A 391 -7.21 -23.97 28.69
N ASP A 392 -6.18 -23.71 29.48
CA ASP A 392 -5.83 -24.56 30.64
C ASP A 392 -6.99 -24.65 31.67
N ALA A 393 -7.91 -23.68 31.66
CA ALA A 393 -9.16 -23.70 32.44
C ALA A 393 -10.30 -24.51 31.77
N GLY A 394 -10.06 -25.08 30.59
CA GLY A 394 -11.02 -25.89 29.83
C GLY A 394 -11.97 -25.08 28.92
N GLU A 395 -11.82 -23.77 28.84
CA GLU A 395 -12.70 -22.89 28.06
C GLU A 395 -12.49 -23.07 26.55
N SER A 396 -13.58 -23.07 25.79
CA SER A 396 -13.57 -23.19 24.32
C SER A 396 -13.46 -21.86 23.58
N GLU A 397 -13.60 -20.75 24.30
CA GLU A 397 -13.72 -19.40 23.77
C GLU A 397 -12.63 -18.52 24.37
N LEU A 398 -11.71 -18.01 23.54
CA LEU A 398 -10.74 -17.01 23.97
C LEU A 398 -11.41 -15.64 23.95
N LYS A 399 -11.90 -15.22 25.11
CA LYS A 399 -12.48 -13.90 25.30
C LYS A 399 -11.42 -12.82 25.32
N TYR A 400 -11.68 -11.75 24.57
CA TYR A 400 -10.93 -10.51 24.54
C TYR A 400 -11.90 -9.34 24.73
N ARG A 401 -11.41 -8.09 24.79
CA ARG A 401 -12.30 -6.92 24.84
C ARG A 401 -13.03 -6.78 23.50
N HIS A 402 -14.36 -6.92 23.50
CA HIS A 402 -15.30 -6.75 22.37
C HIS A 402 -15.20 -7.77 21.23
N PHE A 403 -14.34 -8.77 21.34
CA PHE A 403 -14.27 -9.89 20.38
C PHE A 403 -13.87 -11.21 21.07
N SER A 404 -14.16 -12.33 20.41
CA SER A 404 -13.78 -13.67 20.85
C SER A 404 -13.15 -14.47 19.71
N VAL A 405 -12.28 -15.43 20.05
CA VAL A 405 -11.65 -16.35 19.10
C VAL A 405 -11.93 -17.80 19.52
N VAL A 406 -12.25 -18.66 18.55
CA VAL A 406 -12.42 -20.11 18.76
C VAL A 406 -11.37 -20.86 17.94
N MET A 407 -10.47 -21.57 18.63
CA MET A 407 -9.22 -22.08 18.06
C MET A 407 -9.30 -23.54 17.62
N ASN A 408 -8.74 -23.85 16.45
CA ASN A 408 -8.46 -25.22 16.04
C ASN A 408 -7.04 -25.61 16.46
N GLY A 409 -6.92 -26.49 17.45
CA GLY A 409 -5.67 -26.93 18.05
C GLY A 409 -4.88 -27.99 17.26
N GLU A 410 -5.41 -28.49 16.15
CA GLU A 410 -4.64 -29.24 15.14
C GLU A 410 -4.04 -28.30 14.10
N ARG A 411 -4.81 -27.29 13.67
CA ARG A 411 -4.40 -26.29 12.67
C ARG A 411 -3.56 -25.16 13.26
N GLN A 412 -3.54 -25.01 14.59
CA GLN A 412 -2.89 -23.92 15.32
C GLN A 412 -3.41 -22.51 14.94
N LEU A 413 -4.59 -22.45 14.33
CA LEU A 413 -5.23 -21.25 13.79
C LEU A 413 -6.70 -21.23 14.21
N ALA A 414 -7.34 -20.07 14.16
CA ALA A 414 -8.76 -19.97 14.50
C ALA A 414 -9.65 -20.74 13.51
N PHE A 415 -10.68 -21.43 14.02
CA PHE A 415 -11.85 -21.74 13.20
C PHE A 415 -12.49 -20.41 12.76
N TYR A 416 -12.71 -19.52 13.72
CA TYR A 416 -13.19 -18.16 13.50
C TYR A 416 -12.82 -17.24 14.67
N ALA A 417 -12.90 -15.95 14.38
CA ALA A 417 -13.00 -14.87 15.35
C ALA A 417 -14.30 -14.09 15.10
N ALA A 418 -14.89 -13.55 16.16
CA ALA A 418 -16.15 -12.82 16.12
C ALA A 418 -16.05 -11.52 16.93
N ALA A 419 -16.44 -10.39 16.35
CA ALA A 419 -16.37 -9.07 16.99
C ALA A 419 -17.71 -8.34 16.96
N ASN A 420 -17.97 -7.57 18.01
CA ASN A 420 -18.98 -6.52 17.98
C ASN A 420 -18.28 -5.19 17.68
N ILE A 421 -18.87 -4.39 16.81
CA ILE A 421 -18.34 -3.08 16.41
C ILE A 421 -19.44 -2.04 16.66
N ASP A 422 -19.17 -1.09 17.56
CA ASP A 422 -20.02 0.08 17.75
C ASP A 422 -19.44 1.29 17.02
N GLY A 423 -19.94 1.57 15.82
CA GLY A 423 -19.53 2.69 14.99
C GLY A 423 -19.63 4.05 15.71
N ASN A 424 -20.61 4.19 16.60
CA ASN A 424 -20.87 5.44 17.34
C ASN A 424 -19.82 5.71 18.42
N GLU A 425 -19.17 4.67 18.94
CA GLU A 425 -18.21 4.77 20.05
C GLU A 425 -16.77 4.45 19.63
N LEU A 426 -16.50 4.34 18.32
CA LEU A 426 -15.17 4.05 17.76
C LEU A 426 -14.10 5.06 18.23
N ARG A 427 -12.94 4.52 18.58
CA ARG A 427 -11.73 5.26 18.94
C ARG A 427 -10.56 4.79 18.11
N ARG A 428 -9.54 5.65 18.00
CA ARG A 428 -8.32 5.39 17.24
C ARG A 428 -7.10 5.36 18.18
N PRO A 429 -6.96 4.30 19.01
CA PRO A 429 -5.82 4.15 19.92
C PRO A 429 -4.50 3.95 19.16
N ARG A 430 -3.39 4.31 19.80
CA ARG A 430 -2.04 4.31 19.19
C ARG A 430 -1.72 2.93 18.61
N ARG A 431 -1.22 2.89 17.37
CA ARG A 431 -0.87 1.63 16.69
C ARG A 431 0.23 0.89 17.47
N ILE A 432 -0.03 -0.38 17.75
CA ILE A 432 0.92 -1.34 18.31
C ILE A 432 1.45 -2.20 17.16
N LYS A 433 2.75 -2.57 17.20
CA LYS A 433 3.42 -3.40 16.17
C LYS A 433 3.98 -4.72 16.71
N SER A 434 3.79 -5.03 18.00
CA SER A 434 4.26 -6.27 18.64
C SER A 434 3.11 -7.26 18.75
N PHE A 435 3.26 -8.42 18.10
CA PHE A 435 2.40 -9.58 18.27
C PHE A 435 2.87 -10.42 19.45
N LYS A 436 1.96 -11.23 20.03
CA LYS A 436 2.24 -12.07 21.20
C LYS A 436 1.48 -13.39 21.14
N LEU A 437 2.05 -14.45 21.70
CA LEU A 437 1.32 -15.68 21.98
C LEU A 437 0.33 -15.43 23.13
N ASP A 438 -0.85 -16.04 23.08
CA ASP A 438 -1.79 -16.02 24.20
C ASP A 438 -1.38 -17.05 25.26
N PRO A 439 -1.09 -16.64 26.51
CA PRO A 439 -0.59 -17.53 27.55
C PRO A 439 -1.65 -18.50 28.09
N ARG A 440 -2.93 -18.37 27.71
CA ARG A 440 -4.01 -19.30 28.12
C ARG A 440 -4.02 -20.61 27.32
N LEU A 441 -3.33 -20.66 26.18
CA LEU A 441 -3.23 -21.83 25.32
C LEU A 441 -1.91 -22.56 25.53
N ALA A 442 -1.97 -23.88 25.67
CA ALA A 442 -0.80 -24.74 25.70
C ALA A 442 0.09 -24.62 24.44
N GLU A 443 1.37 -24.98 24.58
CA GLU A 443 2.33 -25.02 23.49
C GLU A 443 1.83 -25.89 22.32
N GLY A 444 2.06 -25.43 21.08
CA GLY A 444 1.59 -26.10 19.88
C GLY A 444 0.06 -26.09 19.66
N LYS A 445 -0.69 -25.21 20.36
CA LYS A 445 -2.13 -24.96 20.12
C LYS A 445 -2.44 -23.63 19.42
N GLN A 446 -1.41 -22.85 19.12
CA GLN A 446 -1.46 -21.61 18.34
C GLN A 446 -0.17 -21.48 17.52
N ALA A 447 -0.24 -20.86 16.36
CA ALA A 447 0.92 -20.53 15.54
C ALA A 447 1.68 -19.33 16.13
N GLY A 448 2.98 -19.23 15.84
CA GLY A 448 3.83 -18.12 16.28
C GLY A 448 4.48 -17.36 15.12
N GLU A 449 5.55 -16.63 15.46
CA GLU A 449 6.38 -15.88 14.51
C GLU A 449 7.10 -16.77 13.47
N ASP A 450 7.30 -18.05 13.80
CA ASP A 450 7.96 -19.08 12.99
C ASP A 450 7.20 -19.42 11.70
N LEU A 451 5.86 -19.34 11.72
CA LEU A 451 5.01 -19.47 10.53
C LEU A 451 5.29 -18.37 9.49
N TYR A 452 5.75 -17.19 9.92
CA TYR A 452 5.98 -16.02 9.09
C TYR A 452 7.47 -15.83 8.71
N PHE A 453 8.32 -16.79 9.06
CA PHE A 453 9.74 -16.75 8.73
C PHE A 453 9.99 -17.18 7.27
N ASP A 454 10.76 -16.37 6.54
CA ASP A 454 11.29 -16.66 5.20
C ASP A 454 10.22 -17.08 4.17
N ASN A 455 9.07 -16.39 4.16
CA ASN A 455 8.00 -16.63 3.20
C ASN A 455 7.11 -15.37 2.98
N ASP A 456 6.21 -15.45 2.01
CA ASP A 456 5.35 -14.34 1.55
C ASP A 456 4.03 -14.17 2.33
N LEU A 457 3.88 -14.84 3.48
CA LEU A 457 2.71 -14.73 4.35
C LEU A 457 2.90 -13.56 5.34
N ASP A 458 1.93 -12.66 5.39
CA ASP A 458 1.80 -11.61 6.39
C ASP A 458 0.99 -12.10 7.60
N ARG A 459 1.19 -11.44 8.75
CA ARG A 459 0.37 -11.56 9.97
C ARG A 459 -1.00 -10.88 9.76
N GLY A 460 -1.85 -11.51 8.96
CA GLY A 460 -3.20 -11.03 8.65
C GLY A 460 -4.11 -11.15 9.86
N HIS A 461 -4.75 -10.04 10.26
CA HIS A 461 -5.74 -10.07 11.32
C HIS A 461 -7.06 -10.68 10.81
N LEU A 462 -7.71 -11.51 11.61
CA LEU A 462 -9.08 -11.98 11.36
C LEU A 462 -10.08 -10.88 11.76
N ILE A 463 -10.05 -10.42 13.02
CA ILE A 463 -10.69 -9.17 13.43
C ILE A 463 -9.67 -8.05 13.32
N ARG A 464 -9.93 -7.00 12.52
CA ARG A 464 -8.96 -5.93 12.29
C ARG A 464 -8.72 -5.19 13.60
N ARG A 465 -7.48 -4.72 13.79
CA ARG A 465 -7.01 -4.04 15.02
C ARG A 465 -7.95 -2.94 15.55
N LEU A 466 -8.67 -2.22 14.68
CA LEU A 466 -9.54 -1.11 15.07
C LEU A 466 -11.01 -1.50 15.30
N ASP A 467 -11.46 -2.67 14.83
CA ASP A 467 -12.85 -3.09 14.93
C ASP A 467 -13.35 -3.17 16.39
N PRO A 468 -12.60 -3.76 17.35
CA PRO A 468 -13.01 -3.79 18.74
C PRO A 468 -12.63 -2.52 19.52
N CYS A 469 -12.12 -1.47 18.86
CA CYS A 469 -11.61 -0.27 19.55
C CYS A 469 -12.70 0.77 19.84
N TRP A 470 -13.74 0.42 20.59
CA TRP A 470 -14.82 1.33 20.98
C TRP A 470 -15.11 1.34 22.49
N GLY A 471 -15.92 2.31 22.96
CA GLY A 471 -16.29 2.45 24.37
C GLY A 471 -15.53 3.56 25.10
N THR A 472 -15.09 3.30 26.34
CA THR A 472 -14.16 4.20 27.03
C THR A 472 -12.75 4.14 26.42
N LYS A 473 -11.92 5.15 26.67
CA LYS A 473 -10.51 5.14 26.23
C LYS A 473 -9.77 3.89 26.73
N SER A 474 -10.00 3.50 28.00
CA SER A 474 -9.35 2.33 28.59
C SER A 474 -9.72 1.04 27.85
N GLN A 475 -11.01 0.83 27.56
CA GLN A 475 -11.49 -0.33 26.80
C GLN A 475 -10.94 -0.35 25.37
N ALA A 476 -10.89 0.79 24.67
CA ALA A 476 -10.33 0.84 23.31
C ALA A 476 -8.81 0.62 23.26
N ASP A 477 -8.04 1.25 24.16
CA ASP A 477 -6.59 1.02 24.28
C ASP A 477 -6.29 -0.44 24.65
N GLU A 478 -7.21 -1.10 25.35
CA GLU A 478 -7.17 -2.50 25.75
C GLU A 478 -7.51 -3.47 24.62
N ALA A 479 -8.62 -3.26 23.91
CA ALA A 479 -8.98 -4.03 22.71
C ALA A 479 -7.88 -3.99 21.64
N ASN A 480 -7.23 -2.84 21.47
CA ASN A 480 -6.07 -2.66 20.59
C ASN A 480 -4.83 -3.45 21.01
N ARG A 481 -4.68 -3.79 22.31
CA ARG A 481 -3.64 -4.72 22.78
C ARG A 481 -4.07 -6.16 22.53
N ASP A 482 -5.32 -6.47 22.83
CA ASP A 482 -5.87 -7.82 22.67
C ASP A 482 -5.87 -8.30 21.21
N SER A 483 -6.15 -7.42 20.25
CA SER A 483 -6.17 -7.76 18.82
C SER A 483 -4.82 -8.24 18.26
N MET A 484 -3.72 -8.01 19.00
CA MET A 484 -2.35 -8.38 18.63
C MET A 484 -1.94 -9.79 19.08
N PHE A 485 -2.81 -10.56 19.74
CA PHE A 485 -2.51 -11.95 20.10
C PHE A 485 -2.67 -12.90 18.91
N PHE A 486 -1.75 -13.85 18.75
CA PHE A 486 -1.68 -14.79 17.63
C PHE A 486 -2.97 -15.58 17.33
N PRO A 487 -3.86 -15.92 18.28
CA PRO A 487 -5.16 -16.51 17.96
C PRO A 487 -6.02 -15.67 17.00
N ASN A 488 -5.88 -14.33 17.00
CA ASN A 488 -6.57 -13.45 16.05
C ASN A 488 -5.84 -13.31 14.69
N ILE A 489 -4.73 -14.02 14.48
CA ILE A 489 -3.85 -13.86 13.32
C ILE A 489 -3.85 -15.12 12.46
N ALA A 490 -3.94 -14.94 11.14
CA ALA A 490 -3.87 -16.01 10.16
C ALA A 490 -2.87 -15.69 9.04
N PRO A 491 -2.26 -16.72 8.42
CA PRO A 491 -1.29 -16.56 7.35
C PRO A 491 -1.94 -16.16 6.02
N GLN A 492 -2.04 -14.86 5.80
CA GLN A 492 -2.54 -14.27 4.56
C GLN A 492 -1.36 -13.84 3.68
N HIS A 493 -1.33 -14.27 2.43
CA HIS A 493 -0.31 -13.83 1.49
C HIS A 493 -0.27 -12.29 1.40
N LYS A 494 0.93 -11.68 1.35
CA LYS A 494 1.12 -10.22 1.43
C LYS A 494 0.26 -9.38 0.46
N LYS A 495 -0.08 -9.92 -0.71
CA LYS A 495 -0.99 -9.25 -1.68
C LYS A 495 -2.47 -9.25 -1.25
N LEU A 496 -2.89 -10.24 -0.45
CA LEU A 496 -4.26 -10.44 0.07
C LEU A 496 -4.53 -9.48 1.24
N ASN A 497 -3.60 -9.46 2.19
CA ASN A 497 -3.63 -8.74 3.47
C ASN A 497 -3.69 -7.20 3.33
N GLN A 498 -3.57 -6.65 2.12
CA GLN A 498 -3.33 -5.23 1.88
C GLN A 498 -4.42 -4.49 1.10
N LYS A 499 -5.50 -5.14 0.65
CA LYS A 499 -6.40 -4.54 -0.37
C LYS A 499 -7.91 -4.61 -0.12
N ILE A 500 -8.46 -5.76 0.24
CA ILE A 500 -9.91 -6.03 0.04
C ILE A 500 -10.71 -5.87 1.34
N TRP A 501 -10.30 -6.55 2.41
CA TRP A 501 -10.96 -6.53 3.72
C TRP A 501 -11.15 -5.13 4.32
N LEU A 502 -10.22 -4.22 4.04
CA LEU A 502 -10.28 -2.83 4.51
C LEU A 502 -11.49 -2.09 3.91
N ARG A 503 -11.71 -2.22 2.59
CA ARG A 503 -12.73 -1.49 1.82
C ARG A 503 -14.16 -1.96 2.11
N LEU A 504 -14.35 -3.27 2.27
CA LEU A 504 -15.68 -3.86 2.48
C LEU A 504 -16.32 -3.39 3.80
N GLU A 505 -15.52 -3.20 4.86
CA GLU A 505 -16.05 -2.79 6.17
C GLU A 505 -16.27 -1.29 6.28
N GLU A 506 -15.42 -0.47 5.65
CA GLU A 506 -15.65 0.98 5.55
C GLU A 506 -16.97 1.24 4.82
N HIS A 507 -17.21 0.56 3.69
CA HIS A 507 -18.48 0.65 2.94
C HIS A 507 -19.72 0.22 3.75
N ILE A 508 -19.62 -0.80 4.61
CA ILE A 508 -20.74 -1.25 5.43
C ILE A 508 -21.02 -0.26 6.57
N LEU A 509 -19.98 0.27 7.23
CA LEU A 509 -20.15 1.26 8.29
C LEU A 509 -20.72 2.59 7.77
N ASP A 510 -20.32 3.02 6.57
CA ASP A 510 -20.84 4.22 5.90
C ASP A 510 -22.32 4.11 5.46
N ARG A 511 -22.90 2.89 5.50
CA ARG A 511 -24.28 2.61 5.04
C ARG A 511 -25.31 2.36 6.15
N VAL A 512 -24.90 2.25 7.41
CA VAL A 512 -25.85 2.10 8.51
C VAL A 512 -26.36 3.48 8.92
N ASP A 513 -27.69 3.65 9.03
CA ASP A 513 -28.32 4.86 9.58
C ASP A 513 -27.57 5.32 10.86
N GLU A 514 -27.25 6.61 10.97
CA GLU A 514 -26.42 7.23 12.04
C GLU A 514 -26.86 6.92 13.49
N VAL A 515 -28.07 6.38 13.69
CA VAL A 515 -28.65 6.03 14.99
C VAL A 515 -28.40 4.56 15.38
N ASP A 516 -28.07 3.70 14.43
CA ASP A 516 -28.08 2.23 14.58
C ASP A 516 -26.78 1.57 14.09
N ALA A 517 -25.66 2.33 13.99
CA ALA A 517 -24.34 1.96 13.44
C ALA A 517 -23.56 0.87 14.23
N LYS A 518 -24.23 -0.22 14.59
CA LYS A 518 -23.69 -1.41 15.25
C LYS A 518 -23.70 -2.59 14.28
N ILE A 519 -22.57 -3.28 14.17
CA ILE A 519 -22.47 -4.52 13.39
C ILE A 519 -21.81 -5.63 14.21
N SER A 520 -22.10 -6.88 13.86
CA SER A 520 -21.35 -8.05 14.33
C SER A 520 -20.65 -8.68 13.12
N VAL A 521 -19.36 -8.94 13.26
CA VAL A 521 -18.50 -9.45 12.18
C VAL A 521 -17.90 -10.78 12.60
N PHE A 522 -17.95 -11.77 11.72
CA PHE A 522 -17.37 -13.09 11.87
C PHE A 522 -16.36 -13.31 10.75
N VAL A 523 -15.16 -13.76 11.08
CA VAL A 523 -14.09 -14.01 10.10
C VAL A 523 -13.38 -15.30 10.46
N GLY A 524 -13.11 -16.15 9.48
CA GLY A 524 -12.45 -17.42 9.73
C GLY A 524 -11.60 -17.93 8.57
N CYS A 525 -10.83 -18.97 8.87
CA CYS A 525 -10.08 -19.73 7.88
C CYS A 525 -11.02 -20.75 7.23
N LEU A 526 -10.87 -20.96 5.93
CA LEU A 526 -11.41 -22.14 5.25
C LEU A 526 -10.30 -23.20 5.23
N PHE A 527 -10.53 -24.31 5.93
CA PHE A 527 -9.55 -25.38 6.11
C PHE A 527 -9.80 -26.53 5.13
N ASP A 528 -8.79 -26.87 4.34
CA ASP A 528 -8.77 -28.05 3.48
C ASP A 528 -7.73 -29.09 3.99
N ASP A 529 -7.94 -30.37 3.70
CA ASP A 529 -6.98 -31.42 4.07
C ASP A 529 -5.71 -31.38 3.17
N GLY A 530 -5.83 -30.84 1.96
CA GLY A 530 -4.73 -30.56 1.03
C GLY A 530 -3.98 -29.25 1.28
N ASP A 531 -4.35 -28.47 2.30
CA ASP A 531 -3.68 -27.21 2.65
C ASP A 531 -2.15 -27.40 2.81
N PRO A 532 -1.31 -26.57 2.15
CA PRO A 532 0.13 -26.74 2.14
C PRO A 532 0.77 -26.46 3.51
N VAL A 533 1.80 -27.22 3.84
CA VAL A 533 2.54 -27.10 5.10
C VAL A 533 3.68 -26.10 4.94
N GLN A 534 3.72 -25.07 5.79
CA GLN A 534 4.91 -24.22 5.94
C GLN A 534 5.97 -25.03 6.70
N LYS A 535 7.05 -25.39 6.02
CA LYS A 535 8.01 -26.41 6.49
C LYS A 535 8.72 -26.07 7.82
N PRO A 536 9.15 -24.81 8.08
CA PRO A 536 9.76 -24.42 9.37
C PRO A 536 8.88 -24.63 10.62
N SER A 537 7.58 -24.30 10.54
CA SER A 537 6.62 -24.37 11.67
C SER A 537 5.81 -25.66 11.71
N GLY A 538 5.67 -26.35 10.57
CA GLY A 538 4.79 -27.50 10.41
C GLY A 538 3.30 -27.15 10.27
N VAL A 539 2.93 -25.86 10.28
CA VAL A 539 1.54 -25.41 10.19
C VAL A 539 0.99 -25.55 8.76
N LYS A 540 -0.22 -26.11 8.63
CA LYS A 540 -0.99 -26.09 7.38
C LYS A 540 -1.60 -24.70 7.15
N VAL A 541 -1.18 -24.03 6.08
CA VAL A 541 -1.65 -22.70 5.66
C VAL A 541 -3.00 -22.84 4.94
N PRO A 542 -4.10 -22.22 5.42
CA PRO A 542 -5.38 -22.23 4.70
C PRO A 542 -5.30 -21.49 3.36
N MET A 543 -5.88 -22.08 2.31
CA MET A 543 -5.95 -21.46 0.98
C MET A 543 -7.18 -20.55 0.76
N GLY A 544 -8.10 -20.49 1.73
CA GLY A 544 -9.25 -19.60 1.69
C GLY A 544 -9.60 -18.98 3.05
N PHE A 545 -10.34 -17.88 3.00
CA PHE A 545 -10.90 -17.17 4.15
C PHE A 545 -12.34 -16.80 3.88
N TRP A 546 -13.11 -16.58 4.94
CA TRP A 546 -14.52 -16.22 4.82
C TRP A 546 -14.92 -15.12 5.80
N LYS A 547 -15.97 -14.38 5.44
CA LYS A 547 -16.61 -13.36 6.27
C LYS A 547 -18.10 -13.61 6.38
N VAL A 548 -18.67 -13.29 7.54
CA VAL A 548 -20.09 -12.92 7.66
C VAL A 548 -20.17 -11.56 8.34
N VAL A 549 -20.98 -10.65 7.82
CA VAL A 549 -21.32 -9.37 8.47
C VAL A 549 -22.81 -9.35 8.75
N ALA A 550 -23.16 -9.06 10.01
CA ALA A 550 -24.53 -8.98 10.50
C ALA A 550 -24.84 -7.57 11.00
N SER A 551 -25.99 -7.03 10.59
CA SER A 551 -26.45 -5.67 10.91
C SER A 551 -27.97 -5.65 11.13
N ILE A 552 -28.51 -4.48 11.48
CA ILE A 552 -29.96 -4.27 11.60
C ILE A 552 -30.49 -3.47 10.41
N GLY A 553 -31.37 -4.10 9.65
CA GLY A 553 -32.17 -3.48 8.61
C GLY A 553 -33.56 -3.06 9.09
N ARG A 554 -34.34 -2.46 8.17
CA ARG A 554 -35.76 -2.15 8.38
C ARG A 554 -36.62 -2.86 7.35
N SER A 555 -37.61 -3.62 7.81
CA SER A 555 -38.66 -4.18 6.96
C SER A 555 -39.93 -3.32 7.08
N GLN A 556 -40.47 -2.93 5.93
CA GLN A 556 -41.73 -2.18 5.82
C GLN A 556 -42.88 -3.14 5.51
N ARG A 557 -43.92 -3.18 6.36
CA ARG A 557 -45.16 -3.90 6.08
C ARG A 557 -46.36 -2.98 6.30
N GLY A 558 -46.90 -2.43 5.22
CA GLY A 558 -47.94 -1.41 5.26
C GLY A 558 -47.39 -0.09 5.83
N ARG A 559 -47.98 0.40 6.93
CA ARG A 559 -47.51 1.61 7.64
C ARG A 559 -46.57 1.32 8.82
N SER A 560 -46.16 0.06 9.01
CA SER A 560 -45.29 -0.34 10.13
C SER A 560 -43.89 -0.68 9.64
N SER A 561 -42.89 -0.07 10.29
CA SER A 561 -41.47 -0.36 10.11
C SER A 561 -40.99 -1.20 11.31
N ARG A 562 -40.31 -2.32 11.06
CA ARG A 562 -39.73 -3.19 12.10
C ARG A 562 -38.23 -3.39 11.85
N ARG A 563 -37.42 -3.29 12.91
CA ARG A 563 -36.01 -3.73 12.92
C ARG A 563 -35.93 -5.23 12.65
N VAL A 564 -35.17 -5.62 11.64
CA VAL A 564 -34.91 -7.01 11.26
C VAL A 564 -33.40 -7.26 11.20
N LEU A 565 -32.98 -8.48 11.52
CA LEU A 565 -31.59 -8.89 11.33
C LEU A 565 -31.32 -9.04 9.83
N GLN A 566 -30.13 -8.64 9.39
CA GLN A 566 -29.64 -8.85 8.03
C GLN A 566 -28.21 -9.39 8.11
N ALA A 567 -27.86 -10.29 7.20
CA ALA A 567 -26.54 -10.92 7.14
C ALA A 567 -26.07 -11.08 5.69
N GLN A 568 -24.75 -11.00 5.49
CA GLN A 568 -24.10 -11.20 4.19
C GLN A 568 -22.81 -12.00 4.37
N ALA A 569 -22.57 -12.99 3.50
CA ALA A 569 -21.38 -13.82 3.52
C ALA A 569 -20.49 -13.65 2.28
N PHE A 570 -19.17 -13.76 2.50
CA PHE A 570 -18.15 -13.56 1.49
C PHE A 570 -17.05 -14.62 1.62
N LEU A 571 -16.52 -15.08 0.49
CA LEU A 571 -15.32 -15.91 0.39
C LEU A 571 -14.19 -15.16 -0.31
N LEU A 572 -12.97 -15.45 0.09
CA LEU A 572 -11.76 -14.96 -0.54
C LEU A 572 -10.70 -16.06 -0.58
N PHE A 573 -10.18 -16.35 -1.77
CA PHE A 573 -9.17 -17.38 -1.98
C PHE A 573 -7.78 -16.79 -2.23
N GLN A 574 -6.75 -17.51 -1.76
CA GLN A 574 -5.33 -17.25 -2.06
C GLN A 574 -4.62 -18.43 -2.73
N GLY A 575 -5.31 -19.56 -2.98
CA GLY A 575 -4.73 -20.77 -3.57
C GLY A 575 -4.07 -20.54 -4.94
N HIS A 576 -4.60 -19.62 -5.75
CA HIS A 576 -4.01 -19.20 -7.04
C HIS A 576 -2.63 -18.49 -6.90
N LEU A 577 -2.15 -18.25 -5.67
CA LEU A 577 -0.83 -17.68 -5.37
C LEU A 577 0.14 -18.69 -4.75
N VAL A 578 -0.26 -19.95 -4.51
CA VAL A 578 0.50 -20.93 -3.71
C VAL A 578 0.45 -22.33 -4.33
N LYS A 579 1.59 -22.89 -4.72
CA LYS A 579 1.69 -24.26 -5.28
C LYS A 579 1.73 -25.34 -4.19
N PRO A 580 1.12 -26.51 -4.44
CA PRO A 580 1.40 -27.72 -3.67
C PRO A 580 2.85 -28.16 -3.86
N GLY A 581 3.61 -28.28 -2.76
CA GLY A 581 4.98 -28.82 -2.74
C GLY A 581 5.92 -28.04 -1.82
N ASP A 582 5.97 -26.72 -1.99
CA ASP A 582 6.98 -25.85 -1.35
C ASP A 582 6.49 -24.41 -1.04
N LEU A 583 5.18 -24.14 -1.10
CA LEU A 583 4.61 -22.77 -1.06
C LEU A 583 5.12 -21.85 -2.19
N GLU A 584 5.78 -22.39 -3.22
CA GLU A 584 6.22 -21.61 -4.39
C GLU A 584 5.02 -21.01 -5.16
N LEU A 585 5.17 -19.81 -5.71
CA LEU A 585 4.05 -19.11 -6.34
C LEU A 585 3.57 -19.76 -7.66
N VAL A 586 2.25 -19.82 -7.84
CA VAL A 586 1.63 -19.73 -9.18
C VAL A 586 1.46 -18.23 -9.50
N PHE A 587 1.76 -17.84 -10.74
CA PHE A 587 1.44 -16.50 -11.27
C PHE A 587 0.52 -16.67 -12.47
N GLY A 588 -0.59 -15.93 -12.52
CA GLY A 588 -1.44 -15.89 -13.73
C GLY A 588 -2.89 -15.45 -13.54
N GLN A 589 -3.46 -15.52 -12.34
CA GLN A 589 -4.86 -15.18 -12.08
C GLN A 589 -5.01 -14.25 -10.87
N GLY A 590 -6.02 -13.39 -10.90
CA GLY A 590 -6.36 -12.42 -9.84
C GLY A 590 -6.98 -13.08 -8.62
N PHE A 591 -7.32 -12.29 -7.60
CA PHE A 591 -8.08 -12.80 -6.46
C PHE A 591 -9.49 -13.21 -6.88
N GLU A 592 -9.94 -14.33 -6.34
CA GLU A 592 -11.31 -14.79 -6.48
C GLU A 592 -12.11 -14.36 -5.25
N GLU A 593 -12.77 -13.22 -5.38
CA GLU A 593 -13.73 -12.67 -4.43
C GLU A 593 -15.13 -13.13 -4.80
N HIS A 594 -15.85 -13.71 -3.84
CA HIS A 594 -17.21 -14.20 -4.06
C HIS A 594 -18.13 -13.76 -2.92
N GLN A 595 -19.31 -13.24 -3.26
CA GLN A 595 -20.45 -13.24 -2.34
C GLN A 595 -21.10 -14.63 -2.41
N VAL A 596 -21.46 -15.19 -1.25
CA VAL A 596 -22.08 -16.53 -1.17
C VAL A 596 -23.27 -16.52 -0.22
N THR A 597 -24.17 -17.48 -0.37
CA THR A 597 -25.19 -17.74 0.66
C THR A 597 -24.55 -18.26 1.94
N ILE A 598 -25.12 -17.91 3.11
CA ILE A 598 -24.69 -18.44 4.41
C ILE A 598 -24.90 -19.96 4.48
N GLU A 599 -25.94 -20.49 3.83
CA GLU A 599 -26.15 -21.94 3.65
C GLU A 599 -24.97 -22.62 2.94
N GLU A 600 -24.41 -22.01 1.91
CA GLU A 600 -23.21 -22.53 1.23
C GLU A 600 -21.95 -22.37 2.10
N LEU A 601 -21.86 -21.29 2.89
CA LEU A 601 -20.77 -21.12 3.85
C LEU A 601 -20.81 -22.15 5.00
N GLU A 602 -22.00 -22.52 5.50
CA GLU A 602 -22.20 -23.64 6.44
C GLU A 602 -21.70 -24.94 5.82
N ARG A 603 -22.05 -25.20 4.55
CA ARG A 603 -21.61 -26.40 3.82
C ARG A 603 -20.08 -26.47 3.66
N LEU A 604 -19.44 -25.34 3.37
CA LEU A 604 -17.99 -25.23 3.15
C LEU A 604 -17.17 -25.28 4.45
N THR A 605 -17.65 -24.63 5.52
CA THR A 605 -16.92 -24.53 6.79
C THR A 605 -17.25 -25.66 7.76
N GLY A 606 -18.46 -26.24 7.66
CA GLY A 606 -19.04 -27.16 8.63
C GLY A 606 -19.51 -26.51 9.93
N LEU A 607 -19.51 -25.16 10.01
CA LEU A 607 -20.08 -24.39 11.11
C LEU A 607 -21.60 -24.26 10.94
N ASP A 608 -22.32 -24.02 12.03
CA ASP A 608 -23.73 -23.61 12.02
C ASP A 608 -23.80 -22.11 12.40
N PHE A 609 -24.36 -21.27 11.53
CA PHE A 609 -24.48 -19.82 11.77
C PHE A 609 -25.86 -19.42 12.32
N GLY A 610 -26.76 -20.38 12.54
CA GLY A 610 -28.05 -20.22 13.21
C GLY A 610 -28.92 -19.12 12.59
N SER A 611 -29.29 -18.12 13.41
CA SER A 611 -30.17 -17.01 13.01
C SER A 611 -29.64 -16.14 11.87
N LEU A 612 -28.34 -16.24 11.52
CA LEU A 612 -27.78 -15.54 10.37
C LEU A 612 -28.17 -16.17 9.03
N ARG A 613 -28.41 -17.50 8.97
CA ARG A 613 -28.88 -18.18 7.77
C ARG A 613 -30.25 -17.66 7.32
N ASP A 614 -31.17 -17.49 8.27
CA ASP A 614 -32.50 -16.93 8.03
C ASP A 614 -32.49 -15.41 7.75
N ALA A 615 -31.37 -14.74 8.02
CA ALA A 615 -31.16 -13.31 7.82
C ALA A 615 -30.33 -12.97 6.57
N ASP A 616 -29.90 -13.99 5.81
CA ASP A 616 -29.09 -13.85 4.60
C ASP A 616 -29.81 -13.00 3.54
N THR A 617 -29.23 -11.85 3.16
CA THR A 617 -29.81 -10.97 2.15
C THR A 617 -29.44 -11.33 0.72
N PHE A 618 -28.52 -12.28 0.51
CA PHE A 618 -28.17 -12.83 -0.80
C PHE A 618 -29.02 -14.05 -1.17
N ALA A 619 -29.49 -14.81 -0.17
CA ALA A 619 -30.42 -15.93 -0.36
C ALA A 619 -31.82 -15.46 -0.79
N VAL A 620 -32.07 -15.43 -2.11
CA VAL A 620 -33.39 -15.12 -2.69
C VAL A 620 -34.45 -16.12 -2.20
N THR A 621 -35.56 -15.60 -1.66
CA THR A 621 -36.56 -16.38 -0.91
C THR A 621 -37.25 -17.47 -1.75
N GLN A 622 -37.77 -18.49 -1.06
CA GLN A 622 -38.45 -19.63 -1.70
C GLN A 622 -39.68 -19.22 -2.53
N GLU A 623 -40.31 -18.09 -2.22
CA GLU A 623 -41.42 -17.50 -2.97
C GLU A 623 -40.93 -16.81 -4.26
N MET A 624 -39.81 -16.08 -4.18
CA MET A 624 -39.18 -15.45 -5.36
C MET A 624 -38.57 -16.48 -6.32
N ARG A 625 -38.14 -17.65 -5.83
CA ARG A 625 -37.70 -18.78 -6.68
C ARG A 625 -38.81 -19.30 -7.60
N VAL A 626 -40.09 -19.18 -7.21
CA VAL A 626 -41.23 -19.57 -8.06
C VAL A 626 -41.51 -18.48 -9.10
N GLU A 627 -41.58 -17.22 -8.67
CA GLU A 627 -41.93 -16.09 -9.54
C GLU A 627 -40.86 -15.79 -10.61
N HIS A 628 -39.58 -16.04 -10.30
CA HIS A 628 -38.48 -15.88 -11.26
C HIS A 628 -38.44 -17.02 -12.30
N LYS A 629 -38.80 -18.24 -11.90
CA LYS A 629 -38.84 -19.42 -12.77
C LYS A 629 -39.90 -19.28 -13.87
N GLU A 630 -41.12 -18.84 -13.53
CA GLU A 630 -42.18 -18.61 -14.52
C GLU A 630 -41.81 -17.52 -15.55
N ARG A 631 -41.01 -16.51 -15.17
CA ARG A 631 -40.52 -15.46 -16.09
C ARG A 631 -39.44 -15.95 -17.06
N LEU A 632 -38.56 -16.85 -16.62
CA LEU A 632 -37.51 -17.42 -17.46
C LEU A 632 -38.07 -18.45 -18.46
N GLU A 633 -38.96 -19.33 -18.01
CA GLU A 633 -39.62 -20.35 -18.86
C GLU A 633 -40.46 -19.73 -19.99
N THR A 634 -40.93 -18.48 -19.84
CA THR A 634 -41.71 -17.76 -20.86
C THR A 634 -40.90 -16.91 -21.84
N THR A 635 -39.60 -16.67 -21.59
CA THR A 635 -38.81 -15.71 -22.40
C THR A 635 -37.65 -16.33 -23.16
N THR A 636 -36.94 -17.30 -22.59
CA THR A 636 -35.79 -17.95 -23.26
C THR A 636 -35.70 -19.43 -22.90
N GLY A 637 -35.96 -20.31 -23.87
CA GLY A 637 -35.83 -21.77 -23.74
C GLY A 637 -34.37 -22.25 -23.71
N LEU A 638 -33.62 -21.82 -22.70
CA LEU A 638 -32.23 -22.21 -22.44
C LEU A 638 -32.09 -22.59 -20.98
N ILE A 639 -31.54 -23.79 -20.74
CA ILE A 639 -31.31 -24.35 -19.42
C ILE A 639 -30.14 -23.61 -18.77
N THR A 640 -30.38 -22.98 -17.61
CA THR A 640 -29.34 -22.40 -16.75
C THR A 640 -28.98 -23.40 -15.65
N ASP A 641 -27.77 -23.93 -15.70
CA ASP A 641 -27.17 -24.70 -14.61
C ASP A 641 -26.11 -23.81 -13.91
N THR A 642 -25.93 -23.96 -12.59
CA THR A 642 -24.86 -23.36 -11.76
C THR A 642 -24.81 -21.83 -11.46
N SER A 643 -25.86 -21.15 -10.96
CA SER A 643 -25.74 -19.72 -10.54
C SER A 643 -26.36 -19.25 -9.21
N ASP A 644 -27.07 -20.07 -8.44
CA ASP A 644 -27.96 -19.56 -7.37
C ASP A 644 -27.32 -19.34 -5.98
N HIS A 645 -26.05 -19.75 -5.77
CA HIS A 645 -25.41 -19.76 -4.44
C HIS A 645 -24.09 -18.98 -4.33
N ILE A 646 -23.50 -18.56 -5.45
CA ILE A 646 -22.18 -17.92 -5.54
C ILE A 646 -22.22 -16.82 -6.61
N LYS A 647 -21.77 -15.61 -6.27
CA LYS A 647 -21.61 -14.47 -7.20
C LYS A 647 -20.15 -13.97 -7.15
N PRO A 648 -19.38 -14.00 -8.25
CA PRO A 648 -18.05 -13.38 -8.29
C PRO A 648 -18.15 -11.84 -8.23
N LEU A 649 -17.17 -11.21 -7.59
CA LEU A 649 -17.10 -9.76 -7.41
C LEU A 649 -15.90 -9.20 -8.18
N GLY A 650 -16.12 -8.19 -9.02
CA GLY A 650 -15.09 -7.40 -9.70
C GLY A 650 -14.83 -6.05 -9.03
N SER A 651 -15.81 -5.51 -8.29
CA SER A 651 -15.65 -4.30 -7.48
C SER A 651 -16.59 -4.27 -6.25
N VAL A 652 -16.51 -3.20 -5.44
CA VAL A 652 -17.39 -3.01 -4.27
C VAL A 652 -18.83 -2.72 -4.71
N GLU A 653 -18.98 -2.14 -5.90
CA GLU A 653 -20.26 -1.86 -6.53
C GLU A 653 -21.06 -3.13 -6.88
N ASP A 654 -20.40 -4.28 -7.02
CA ASP A 654 -21.07 -5.58 -7.20
C ASP A 654 -21.74 -6.10 -5.92
N VAL A 655 -21.51 -5.47 -4.76
CA VAL A 655 -22.17 -5.78 -3.48
C VAL A 655 -23.43 -4.92 -3.27
N ILE A 656 -23.67 -3.93 -4.14
CA ILE A 656 -24.82 -3.00 -4.09
C ILE A 656 -26.05 -3.60 -4.78
#